data_AF-Q54U18-F1
#
_entry.id   AF-Q54U18-F1
#
_cell.length_a   1.000
_cell.length_b   1.000
_cell.length_c   1.000
_cell.angle_alpha   90.00
_cell.angle_beta   90.00
_cell.angle_gamma   90.00
#
_symmetry.space_group_name_H-M   'P 1'
#
loop_
_entity.id
_entity.type
_entity.pdbx_description
1 polymer ?
#
loop_
_entity_poly.entity_id
_entity_poly.type
_entity_poly.pdbx_seq_one_letter_code
_entity_poly.pdbx_strand_id
1 'polypeptide(L)'
;MIKVTFIIFFFYIIQFINSQSTFHLNEKSLALQILSDCYGYTFPDPTTADPCGVLNAIFCKVGANPDGTTFIFDVRLLENNYSCTIGDLSNFPNLKSLSVYGNHSLGTAFFQNINNLTVLNDVTTNIQSETIPINVKLPSTLITFIINNLLTALPIGFFESNIQNLYIYNAGFSASYPSSLKTVNKQLTEMVLSVNQNSIPPFNMGSYLSNLNELILNVINEKSIIGYTDYSFPTFQSFRIFKHLTVNFQNNQNENSIQLFNFPSTFNNIQSLSKLNINGIGFTVDSSLGYIDLRNNPQTFDLIINGTCELFSSCTTTNDCVRLPKTSSLTVLECSFNISNINYLNITSFKSTSNNLSQTLPEINNPLEINSFIISNTAITGIIPQSYCKIGKSIFQAQNNKLNGVVPSCYQCQGGSLSSGILPNNFDNFNSSTPKSCPAFSVDDSYNRTIDTIGGLLIVNGIDLGWSITSTMTIGHRYSIPNYQIGFQIPSGIGKNNQFSVSFTSDNTHTFYYDYIPPTIASYSIIEISGSKYFAIDGNGFDTNNANVVLFNNGQSINFSTASNGRIVCTSIDLLSQLVQGMKYHLSMKVGGQDSNVFTFGYYNITVSNSSSLSFNTDGGLISIDGSFGTTNSSLVYVEINGIKCTVESITYEKLTISYPSSISGNFILSINIEGGQLSIPIKISDANTSGSVTSSSSTTTSTSSSTTTTTSTNSPTTSTNSGNEPNPSSSSILSISFYLLTLVSFISINSC
;
A
#
# COMPACT_ATOMS: atom_id res chain seq x y z
N MET A 1 33.24 -62.94 -37.60
CA MET A 1 33.79 -61.72 -36.98
C MET A 1 34.14 -60.64 -38.02
N ILE A 2 35.00 -60.92 -39.01
CA ILE A 2 35.39 -59.94 -40.06
C ILE A 2 34.21 -59.28 -40.80
N LYS A 3 33.16 -60.04 -41.16
CA LYS A 3 31.97 -59.47 -41.83
C LYS A 3 31.19 -58.47 -40.96
N VAL A 4 31.15 -58.66 -39.64
CA VAL A 4 30.42 -57.75 -38.72
C VAL A 4 31.24 -56.49 -38.46
N THR A 5 32.56 -56.61 -38.29
CA THR A 5 33.46 -55.44 -38.16
C THR A 5 33.46 -54.59 -39.43
N PHE A 6 33.43 -55.21 -40.61
CA PHE A 6 33.36 -54.47 -41.88
C PHE A 6 32.01 -53.75 -42.05
N ILE A 7 30.89 -54.36 -41.65
CA ILE A 7 29.59 -53.69 -41.66
C ILE A 7 29.55 -52.50 -40.68
N ILE A 8 30.07 -52.66 -39.45
CA ILE A 8 30.13 -51.55 -38.48
C ILE A 8 31.05 -50.43 -38.98
N PHE A 9 32.21 -50.76 -39.56
CA PHE A 9 33.11 -49.77 -40.16
C PHE A 9 32.47 -49.08 -41.36
N PHE A 10 31.74 -49.80 -42.21
CA PHE A 10 31.01 -49.22 -43.33
C PHE A 10 29.84 -48.34 -42.87
N PHE A 11 29.13 -48.70 -41.78
CA PHE A 11 28.14 -47.84 -41.15
C PHE A 11 28.77 -46.58 -40.55
N TYR A 12 29.96 -46.68 -39.93
CA TYR A 12 30.71 -45.52 -39.44
C TYR A 12 31.19 -44.63 -40.59
N ILE A 13 31.69 -45.20 -41.69
CA ILE A 13 32.08 -44.44 -42.89
C ILE A 13 30.86 -43.81 -43.54
N ILE A 14 29.74 -44.51 -43.67
CA ILE A 14 28.49 -43.93 -44.21
C ILE A 14 27.99 -42.82 -43.30
N GLN A 15 28.03 -42.99 -41.97
CA GLN A 15 27.68 -41.91 -41.05
C GLN A 15 28.64 -40.74 -41.14
N PHE A 16 29.95 -40.97 -41.33
CA PHE A 16 30.96 -39.93 -41.46
C PHE A 16 30.91 -39.20 -42.82
N ILE A 17 30.58 -39.92 -43.90
CA ILE A 17 30.36 -39.33 -45.23
C ILE A 17 29.03 -38.57 -45.25
N ASN A 18 27.97 -39.12 -44.64
CA ASN A 18 26.68 -38.45 -44.52
C ASN A 18 26.67 -37.35 -43.45
N SER A 19 27.69 -37.23 -42.61
CA SER A 19 27.84 -36.12 -41.67
C SER A 19 28.55 -34.91 -42.27
N GLN A 20 28.86 -34.91 -43.59
CA GLN A 20 29.26 -33.67 -44.24
C GLN A 20 28.06 -32.73 -44.27
N SER A 21 28.12 -31.74 -43.38
CA SER A 21 27.19 -30.64 -43.25
C SER A 21 26.99 -29.97 -44.61
N THR A 22 25.82 -30.14 -45.21
CA THR A 22 25.43 -29.47 -46.45
C THR A 22 25.01 -28.04 -46.09
N PHE A 23 25.90 -27.07 -46.33
CA PHE A 23 25.55 -25.65 -46.19
C PHE A 23 24.95 -25.12 -47.49
N HIS A 24 24.10 -24.10 -47.38
CA HIS A 24 23.89 -23.20 -48.50
C HIS A 24 25.24 -22.53 -48.87
N LEU A 25 25.57 -22.54 -50.17
CA LEU A 25 26.89 -22.09 -50.67
C LEU A 25 27.25 -20.68 -50.18
N ASN A 26 26.26 -19.79 -50.12
CA ASN A 26 26.44 -18.41 -49.69
C ASN A 26 26.66 -18.27 -48.17
N GLU A 27 26.01 -19.11 -47.34
CA GLU A 27 26.24 -19.13 -45.89
C GLU A 27 27.70 -19.52 -45.61
N LYS A 28 28.16 -20.62 -46.21
CA LYS A 28 29.52 -21.09 -46.03
C LYS A 28 30.55 -20.05 -46.47
N SER A 29 30.38 -19.47 -47.65
CA SER A 29 31.33 -18.47 -48.17
C SER A 29 31.45 -17.26 -47.24
N LEU A 30 30.34 -16.73 -46.74
CA LEU A 30 30.34 -15.58 -45.83
C LEU A 30 30.96 -15.94 -44.47
N ALA A 31 30.67 -17.13 -43.95
CA ALA A 31 31.24 -17.61 -42.69
C ALA A 31 32.77 -17.74 -42.75
N LEU A 32 33.29 -18.32 -43.84
CA LEU A 32 34.74 -18.43 -44.06
C LEU A 32 35.38 -17.05 -44.24
N GLN A 33 34.70 -16.12 -44.90
CA GLN A 33 35.16 -14.73 -45.02
C GLN A 33 35.26 -14.06 -43.64
N ILE A 34 34.24 -14.19 -42.79
CA ILE A 34 34.26 -13.63 -41.42
C ILE A 34 35.44 -14.20 -40.62
N LEU A 35 35.68 -15.51 -40.68
CA LEU A 35 36.83 -16.14 -40.00
C LEU A 35 38.18 -15.62 -40.52
N SER A 36 38.30 -15.43 -41.83
CA SER A 36 39.50 -14.84 -42.44
C SER A 36 39.69 -13.39 -42.00
N ASP A 37 38.67 -12.55 -42.15
CA ASP A 37 38.75 -11.11 -41.91
C ASP A 37 38.91 -10.78 -40.42
N CYS A 38 38.26 -11.54 -39.53
CA CYS A 38 38.21 -11.24 -38.10
C CYS A 38 39.22 -12.04 -37.26
N TYR A 39 39.79 -13.13 -37.77
CA TYR A 39 40.77 -13.94 -37.03
C TYR A 39 42.05 -14.23 -37.81
N GLY A 40 42.17 -13.79 -39.07
CA GLY A 40 43.26 -14.19 -39.95
C GLY A 40 43.25 -15.69 -40.26
N TYR A 41 42.12 -16.38 -40.03
CA TYR A 41 42.03 -17.83 -40.17
C TYR A 41 41.75 -18.20 -41.62
N THR A 42 42.75 -18.77 -42.30
CA THR A 42 42.63 -19.25 -43.68
C THR A 42 42.53 -20.77 -43.71
N PHE A 43 41.58 -21.29 -44.49
CA PHE A 43 41.44 -22.73 -44.70
C PHE A 43 42.25 -23.16 -45.92
N PRO A 44 42.96 -24.30 -45.86
CA PRO A 44 43.72 -24.81 -47.01
C PRO A 44 42.86 -25.04 -48.26
N ASP A 45 41.60 -25.44 -48.06
CA ASP A 45 40.61 -25.63 -49.12
C ASP A 45 39.24 -25.09 -48.65
N PRO A 46 38.81 -23.92 -49.16
CA PRO A 46 37.51 -23.33 -48.83
C PRO A 46 36.33 -24.22 -49.22
N THR A 47 36.48 -25.11 -50.22
CA THR A 47 35.38 -25.94 -50.71
C THR A 47 35.01 -27.06 -49.74
N THR A 48 35.97 -27.54 -48.94
CA THR A 48 35.79 -28.61 -47.95
C THR A 48 35.78 -28.12 -46.50
N ALA A 49 36.11 -26.84 -46.25
CA ALA A 49 36.11 -26.24 -44.92
C ALA A 49 34.74 -26.28 -44.22
N ASP A 50 34.70 -26.66 -42.93
CA ASP A 50 33.52 -26.48 -42.08
C ASP A 50 33.75 -25.26 -41.17
N PRO A 51 32.99 -24.16 -41.32
CA PRO A 51 33.15 -22.99 -40.46
C PRO A 51 32.66 -23.21 -39.02
N CYS A 52 31.92 -24.28 -38.74
CA CYS A 52 31.22 -24.46 -37.47
C CYS A 52 32.15 -24.88 -36.33
N GLY A 53 31.99 -24.23 -35.19
CA GLY A 53 32.80 -24.46 -33.98
C GLY A 53 34.22 -23.89 -34.07
N VAL A 54 34.62 -23.33 -35.21
CA VAL A 54 35.95 -22.76 -35.40
C VAL A 54 36.12 -21.57 -34.47
N LEU A 55 37.10 -21.66 -33.57
CA LEU A 55 37.41 -20.65 -32.55
C LEU A 55 36.24 -20.28 -31.63
N ASN A 56 35.18 -21.12 -31.56
CA ASN A 56 33.90 -20.76 -30.94
C ASN A 56 33.26 -19.48 -31.52
N ALA A 57 33.57 -19.16 -32.78
CA ALA A 57 33.09 -17.93 -33.43
C ALA A 57 31.80 -18.13 -34.22
N ILE A 58 31.62 -19.29 -34.86
CA ILE A 58 30.44 -19.58 -35.67
C ILE A 58 29.77 -20.86 -35.15
N PHE A 59 28.50 -20.78 -34.79
CA PHE A 59 27.71 -21.90 -34.29
C PHE A 59 26.61 -22.26 -35.28
N CYS A 60 26.47 -23.55 -35.51
CA CYS A 60 25.61 -24.09 -36.54
C CYS A 60 24.68 -25.16 -35.99
N LYS A 61 23.54 -25.33 -36.67
CA LYS A 61 22.55 -26.33 -36.32
C LYS A 61 22.07 -27.03 -37.59
N VAL A 62 21.81 -28.32 -37.49
CA VAL A 62 21.21 -29.11 -38.56
C VAL A 62 19.70 -28.82 -38.59
N GLY A 63 19.20 -28.47 -39.78
CA GLY A 63 17.78 -28.28 -40.07
C GLY A 63 16.93 -29.50 -39.74
N ALA A 64 15.65 -29.28 -39.46
CA ALA A 64 14.67 -30.36 -39.37
C ALA A 64 14.34 -30.96 -40.75
N ASN A 65 14.86 -30.38 -41.84
CA ASN A 65 14.65 -30.88 -43.18
C ASN A 65 15.40 -32.21 -43.39
N PRO A 66 14.81 -33.14 -44.15
CA PRO A 66 15.41 -34.45 -44.41
C PRO A 66 16.72 -34.40 -45.20
N ASP A 67 17.06 -33.26 -45.79
CA ASP A 67 18.31 -33.02 -46.50
C ASP A 67 19.52 -32.82 -45.58
N GLY A 68 19.30 -32.71 -44.26
CA GLY A 68 20.37 -32.51 -43.29
C GLY A 68 21.08 -31.16 -43.43
N THR A 69 20.44 -30.17 -44.07
CA THR A 69 21.07 -28.86 -44.31
C THR A 69 21.47 -28.21 -43.00
N THR A 70 22.75 -27.88 -42.88
CA THR A 70 23.29 -27.14 -41.73
C THR A 70 23.18 -25.65 -42.01
N PHE A 71 22.70 -24.90 -41.02
CA PHE A 71 22.59 -23.45 -41.08
C PHE A 71 23.30 -22.79 -39.90
N ILE A 72 23.74 -21.55 -40.12
CA ILE A 72 24.35 -20.72 -39.08
C ILE A 72 23.26 -20.04 -38.27
N PHE A 73 23.28 -20.22 -36.94
CA PHE A 73 22.25 -19.68 -36.05
C PHE A 73 22.79 -18.72 -35.00
N ASP A 74 24.10 -18.72 -34.74
CA ASP A 74 24.72 -17.83 -33.77
C ASP A 74 26.17 -17.52 -34.20
N VAL A 75 26.56 -16.25 -34.10
CA VAL A 75 27.89 -15.74 -34.44
C VAL A 75 28.44 -14.96 -33.25
N ARG A 76 29.61 -15.36 -32.73
CA ARG A 76 30.25 -14.78 -31.53
C ARG A 76 31.70 -14.43 -31.81
N LEU A 77 31.95 -13.20 -32.24
CA LEU A 77 33.30 -12.70 -32.45
C LEU A 77 33.88 -12.25 -31.11
N LEU A 78 34.64 -13.12 -30.47
CA LEU A 78 35.36 -12.85 -29.22
C LEU A 78 36.56 -11.93 -29.45
N GLU A 79 36.96 -11.20 -28.40
CA GLU A 79 38.12 -10.33 -28.41
C GLU A 79 39.41 -11.07 -28.84
N ASN A 80 40.15 -10.45 -29.76
CA ASN A 80 41.44 -10.91 -30.24
C ASN A 80 42.26 -9.73 -30.80
N ASN A 81 43.44 -10.01 -31.37
CA ASN A 81 44.36 -8.98 -31.88
C ASN A 81 43.96 -8.38 -33.24
N TYR A 82 42.95 -8.93 -33.91
CA TYR A 82 42.44 -8.43 -35.18
C TYR A 82 41.24 -7.50 -34.95
N SER A 83 41.01 -6.61 -35.90
CA SER A 83 39.82 -5.76 -35.98
C SER A 83 39.16 -6.01 -37.33
N CYS A 84 37.84 -6.17 -37.34
CA CYS A 84 37.09 -6.33 -38.58
C CYS A 84 35.76 -5.58 -38.47
N THR A 85 35.20 -5.22 -39.62
CA THR A 85 33.89 -4.58 -39.72
C THR A 85 32.95 -5.55 -40.42
N ILE A 86 31.97 -6.07 -39.68
CA ILE A 86 31.00 -7.04 -40.21
C ILE A 86 30.01 -6.33 -41.12
N GLY A 87 29.99 -6.71 -42.39
CA GLY A 87 29.09 -6.16 -43.41
C GLY A 87 27.71 -6.81 -43.40
N ASP A 88 27.16 -7.05 -44.60
CA ASP A 88 25.85 -7.66 -44.76
C ASP A 88 25.84 -9.14 -44.31
N LEU A 89 24.92 -9.49 -43.41
CA LEU A 89 24.69 -10.84 -42.93
C LEU A 89 23.40 -11.47 -43.48
N SER A 90 22.73 -10.84 -44.44
CA SER A 90 21.46 -11.31 -45.03
C SER A 90 21.53 -12.74 -45.59
N ASN A 91 22.73 -13.22 -45.90
CA ASN A 91 22.99 -14.60 -46.28
C ASN A 91 22.80 -15.61 -45.13
N PHE A 92 22.64 -15.19 -43.87
CA PHE A 92 22.36 -16.04 -42.71
C PHE A 92 20.88 -15.93 -42.28
N PRO A 93 19.92 -16.49 -43.06
CA PRO A 93 18.49 -16.31 -42.80
C PRO A 93 18.03 -16.90 -41.46
N ASN A 94 18.82 -17.79 -40.86
CA ASN A 94 18.53 -18.46 -39.59
C ASN A 94 19.31 -17.89 -38.39
N LEU A 95 20.02 -16.77 -38.57
CA LEU A 95 20.80 -16.14 -37.50
C LEU A 95 19.87 -15.63 -36.39
N LYS A 96 19.99 -16.21 -35.20
CA LYS A 96 19.21 -15.85 -34.00
C LYS A 96 19.94 -14.90 -33.06
N SER A 97 21.26 -15.03 -32.98
CA SER A 97 22.10 -14.26 -32.06
C SER A 97 23.37 -13.80 -32.78
N LEU A 98 23.78 -12.55 -32.52
CA LEU A 98 25.02 -11.97 -33.00
C LEU A 98 25.73 -11.26 -31.84
N SER A 99 26.95 -11.67 -31.53
CA SER A 99 27.79 -11.03 -30.53
C SER A 99 29.14 -10.63 -31.14
N VAL A 100 29.49 -9.35 -31.05
CA VAL A 100 30.70 -8.77 -31.64
C VAL A 100 31.49 -8.04 -30.56
N TYR A 101 32.55 -8.66 -30.06
CA TYR A 101 33.39 -8.17 -28.95
C TYR A 101 34.75 -7.65 -29.43
N GLY A 102 35.54 -7.11 -28.49
CA GLY A 102 36.88 -6.60 -28.74
C GLY A 102 36.88 -5.38 -29.68
N ASN A 103 37.78 -5.40 -30.66
CA ASN A 103 37.96 -4.34 -31.65
C ASN A 103 37.13 -4.56 -32.94
N HIS A 104 36.24 -5.54 -32.96
CA HIS A 104 35.33 -5.76 -34.08
C HIS A 104 34.13 -4.80 -33.99
N SER A 105 33.55 -4.44 -35.15
CA SER A 105 32.39 -3.54 -35.23
C SER A 105 31.38 -4.01 -36.26
N LEU A 106 30.15 -3.49 -36.20
CA LEU A 106 29.13 -3.70 -37.23
C LEU A 106 29.18 -2.56 -38.24
N GLY A 107 29.33 -2.90 -39.52
CA GLY A 107 29.41 -1.94 -40.61
C GLY A 107 28.05 -1.37 -41.02
N THR A 108 28.08 -0.28 -41.78
CA THR A 108 26.86 0.36 -42.33
C THR A 108 26.00 -0.65 -43.12
N ALA A 109 26.62 -1.55 -43.88
CA ALA A 109 25.93 -2.57 -44.69
C ALA A 109 25.13 -3.59 -43.86
N PHE A 110 25.57 -3.89 -42.63
CA PHE A 110 24.81 -4.71 -41.69
C PHE A 110 23.46 -4.04 -41.38
N PHE A 111 23.49 -2.79 -40.93
CA PHE A 111 22.28 -2.05 -40.56
C PHE A 111 21.35 -1.76 -41.74
N GLN A 112 21.87 -1.64 -42.97
CA GLN A 112 21.05 -1.51 -44.17
C GLN A 112 20.18 -2.76 -44.44
N ASN A 113 20.66 -3.94 -44.05
CA ASN A 113 20.03 -5.23 -44.38
C ASN A 113 19.56 -6.03 -43.15
N ILE A 114 19.71 -5.48 -41.93
CA ILE A 114 19.37 -6.18 -40.68
C ILE A 114 17.88 -6.61 -40.63
N ASN A 115 16.99 -5.88 -41.31
CA ASN A 115 15.57 -6.25 -41.42
C ASN A 115 15.34 -7.57 -42.17
N ASN A 116 16.31 -8.04 -42.95
CA ASN A 116 16.22 -9.33 -43.67
C ASN A 116 16.53 -10.52 -42.75
N LEU A 117 17.06 -10.29 -41.54
CA LEU A 117 17.34 -11.32 -40.55
C LEU A 117 16.09 -11.59 -39.71
N THR A 118 15.11 -12.26 -40.32
CA THR A 118 13.74 -12.40 -39.79
C THR A 118 13.58 -13.29 -38.56
N VAL A 119 14.66 -13.90 -38.06
CA VAL A 119 14.67 -14.69 -36.82
C VAL A 119 15.70 -14.21 -35.81
N LEU A 120 16.32 -13.05 -36.07
CA LEU A 120 17.31 -12.46 -35.18
C LEU A 120 16.61 -11.94 -33.93
N ASN A 121 17.07 -12.38 -32.77
CA ASN A 121 16.52 -12.04 -31.46
C ASN A 121 17.47 -11.14 -30.65
N ASP A 122 18.78 -11.38 -30.73
CA ASP A 122 19.76 -10.73 -29.87
C ASP A 122 20.95 -10.21 -30.69
N VAL A 123 21.32 -8.95 -30.46
CA VAL A 123 22.54 -8.36 -30.99
C VAL A 123 23.33 -7.70 -29.87
N THR A 124 24.61 -8.02 -29.77
CA THR A 124 25.55 -7.36 -28.86
C THR A 124 26.76 -6.89 -29.66
N THR A 125 27.16 -5.64 -29.48
CA THR A 125 28.39 -5.10 -30.04
C THR A 125 29.17 -4.30 -28.99
N ASN A 126 30.48 -4.49 -28.94
CA ASN A 126 31.34 -3.80 -28.00
C ASN A 126 31.60 -2.34 -28.41
N ILE A 127 31.79 -2.08 -29.70
CA ILE A 127 32.07 -0.74 -30.24
C ILE A 127 31.25 -0.54 -31.51
N GLN A 128 30.49 0.56 -31.56
CA GLN A 128 29.77 0.99 -32.75
C GLN A 128 30.24 2.40 -33.16
N SER A 129 31.22 2.45 -34.07
CA SER A 129 31.78 3.69 -34.64
C SER A 129 31.24 4.02 -36.03
N GLU A 130 30.92 3.00 -36.82
CA GLU A 130 30.36 3.15 -38.16
C GLU A 130 28.96 3.76 -38.13
N THR A 131 28.62 4.57 -39.14
CA THR A 131 27.34 5.28 -39.20
C THR A 131 26.17 4.32 -39.34
N ILE A 132 25.16 4.46 -38.48
CA ILE A 132 23.90 3.71 -38.61
C ILE A 132 22.95 4.52 -39.52
N PRO A 133 22.39 3.94 -40.60
CA PRO A 133 21.44 4.64 -41.46
C PRO A 133 20.25 5.20 -40.68
N ILE A 134 19.89 6.47 -40.92
CA ILE A 134 18.79 7.14 -40.22
C ILE A 134 17.43 6.43 -40.38
N ASN A 135 17.28 5.70 -41.48
CA ASN A 135 16.10 4.93 -41.87
C ASN A 135 16.25 3.41 -41.61
N VAL A 136 17.18 3.01 -40.72
CA VAL A 136 17.34 1.62 -40.30
C VAL A 136 15.99 1.03 -39.87
N LYS A 137 15.68 -0.16 -40.38
CA LYS A 137 14.52 -0.95 -39.96
C LYS A 137 15.04 -2.16 -39.22
N LEU A 138 14.68 -2.30 -37.94
CA LEU A 138 15.04 -3.47 -37.16
C LEU A 138 14.04 -4.61 -37.44
N PRO A 139 14.49 -5.88 -37.47
CA PRO A 139 13.58 -7.00 -37.68
C PRO A 139 12.60 -7.12 -36.51
N SER A 140 11.35 -7.49 -36.79
CA SER A 140 10.30 -7.56 -35.78
C SER A 140 10.53 -8.63 -34.70
N THR A 141 11.45 -9.56 -34.94
CA THR A 141 11.85 -10.61 -33.99
C THR A 141 12.94 -10.18 -33.02
N LEU A 142 13.59 -9.04 -33.26
CA LEU A 142 14.67 -8.55 -32.40
C LEU A 142 14.10 -8.17 -31.03
N ILE A 143 14.61 -8.79 -29.97
CA ILE A 143 14.19 -8.60 -28.59
C ILE A 143 15.19 -7.68 -27.88
N THR A 144 16.48 -7.97 -28.00
CA THR A 144 17.54 -7.27 -27.23
C THR A 144 18.62 -6.71 -28.17
N PHE A 145 19.00 -5.45 -27.94
CA PHE A 145 20.16 -4.85 -28.60
C PHE A 145 21.09 -4.19 -27.57
N ILE A 146 22.34 -4.63 -27.51
CA ILE A 146 23.38 -4.13 -26.59
C ILE A 146 24.50 -3.46 -27.39
N ILE A 147 24.86 -2.24 -27.01
CA ILE A 147 26.05 -1.50 -27.46
C ILE A 147 26.84 -1.08 -26.23
N ASN A 148 28.06 -1.62 -26.06
CA ASN A 148 28.88 -1.21 -24.91
C ASN A 148 29.42 0.22 -25.10
N ASN A 149 29.95 0.54 -26.28
CA ASN A 149 30.49 1.86 -26.61
C ASN A 149 29.90 2.38 -27.94
N LEU A 150 28.96 3.30 -27.85
CA LEU A 150 28.37 3.98 -29.00
C LEU A 150 29.21 5.22 -29.33
N LEU A 151 29.75 5.30 -30.55
CA LEU A 151 30.57 6.43 -31.04
C LEU A 151 29.93 7.13 -32.25
N THR A 152 28.66 6.86 -32.53
CA THR A 152 27.89 7.42 -33.65
C THR A 152 26.46 7.75 -33.23
N ALA A 153 25.70 8.45 -34.06
CA ALA A 153 24.29 8.74 -33.79
C ALA A 153 23.45 7.45 -33.78
N LEU A 154 22.60 7.28 -32.76
CA LEU A 154 21.63 6.19 -32.69
C LEU A 154 20.30 6.65 -33.35
N PRO A 155 19.85 6.03 -34.45
CA PRO A 155 18.64 6.46 -35.13
C PRO A 155 17.37 6.20 -34.32
N ILE A 156 16.32 6.95 -34.66
CA ILE A 156 14.98 6.82 -34.05
C ILE A 156 14.38 5.41 -34.18
N GLY A 157 14.79 4.66 -35.20
CA GLY A 157 14.34 3.29 -35.45
C GLY A 157 14.61 2.33 -34.28
N PHE A 158 15.60 2.58 -33.42
CA PHE A 158 15.82 1.76 -32.23
C PHE A 158 14.70 1.96 -31.20
N PHE A 159 14.31 3.21 -30.94
CA PHE A 159 13.29 3.57 -29.97
C PHE A 159 11.86 3.26 -30.47
N GLU A 160 11.64 3.21 -31.78
CA GLU A 160 10.32 3.01 -32.39
C GLU A 160 10.07 1.59 -32.94
N SER A 161 11.02 0.67 -32.75
CA SER A 161 10.91 -0.73 -33.22
C SER A 161 10.17 -1.64 -32.23
N ASN A 162 10.20 -2.96 -32.48
CA ASN A 162 9.64 -3.98 -31.60
C ASN A 162 10.62 -4.50 -30.54
N ILE A 163 11.82 -3.92 -30.40
CA ILE A 163 12.77 -4.35 -29.37
C ILE A 163 12.19 -4.13 -27.97
N GLN A 164 12.48 -5.06 -27.07
CA GLN A 164 12.07 -5.03 -25.68
C GLN A 164 13.14 -4.41 -24.77
N ASN A 165 14.42 -4.68 -25.09
CA ASN A 165 15.55 -4.25 -24.28
C ASN A 165 16.58 -3.51 -25.14
N LEU A 166 16.92 -2.28 -24.75
CA LEU A 166 17.93 -1.46 -25.43
C LEU A 166 18.99 -1.00 -24.43
N TYR A 167 20.23 -1.44 -24.61
CA TYR A 167 21.31 -1.18 -23.67
C TYR A 167 22.46 -0.44 -24.35
N ILE A 168 22.66 0.83 -24.00
CA ILE A 168 23.77 1.68 -24.42
C ILE A 168 24.58 2.05 -23.18
N TYR A 169 25.62 1.27 -22.87
CA TYR A 169 26.34 1.43 -21.60
C TYR A 169 27.20 2.70 -21.54
N ASN A 170 27.89 3.01 -22.64
CA ASN A 170 28.74 4.18 -22.81
C ASN A 170 28.47 4.85 -24.16
N ALA A 171 28.35 6.16 -24.18
CA ALA A 171 28.23 6.97 -25.39
C ALA A 171 29.40 7.96 -25.44
N GLY A 172 30.22 7.86 -26.48
CA GLY A 172 31.25 8.87 -26.75
C GLY A 172 30.64 10.21 -27.14
N PHE A 173 31.44 11.26 -27.16
CA PHE A 173 30.95 12.61 -27.48
C PHE A 173 30.52 12.79 -28.95
N SER A 174 30.83 11.86 -29.84
CA SER A 174 30.28 11.85 -31.21
C SER A 174 28.92 11.16 -31.32
N ALA A 175 28.48 10.47 -30.26
CA ALA A 175 27.17 9.83 -30.23
C ALA A 175 26.06 10.82 -29.89
N SER A 176 24.88 10.56 -30.45
CA SER A 176 23.67 11.34 -30.18
C SER A 176 22.42 10.50 -30.24
N TYR A 177 21.40 10.90 -29.48
CA TYR A 177 20.07 10.30 -29.50
C TYR A 177 19.07 11.20 -30.25
N PRO A 178 17.94 10.66 -30.74
CA PRO A 178 16.87 11.48 -31.28
C PRO A 178 16.32 12.41 -30.19
N SER A 179 16.08 13.68 -30.53
CA SER A 179 15.55 14.65 -29.56
C SER A 179 14.09 14.40 -29.17
N SER A 180 13.32 13.72 -30.03
CA SER A 180 11.92 13.36 -29.78
C SER A 180 11.53 12.09 -30.53
N LEU A 181 10.58 11.35 -29.95
CA LEU A 181 9.92 10.20 -30.54
C LEU A 181 8.65 10.62 -31.29
N LYS A 182 8.29 9.88 -32.33
CA LYS A 182 7.15 10.13 -33.24
C LYS A 182 6.15 8.99 -33.26
N THR A 183 6.58 7.77 -32.95
CA THR A 183 5.75 6.56 -32.97
C THR A 183 5.72 5.89 -31.60
N VAL A 184 4.54 5.44 -31.16
CA VAL A 184 4.40 4.76 -29.86
C VAL A 184 5.00 3.36 -29.96
N ASN A 185 6.00 3.10 -29.13
CA ASN A 185 6.56 1.78 -28.90
C ASN A 185 5.89 1.12 -27.67
N LYS A 186 5.29 -0.05 -27.89
CA LYS A 186 4.64 -0.85 -26.86
C LYS A 186 5.45 -2.08 -26.45
N GLN A 187 6.62 -2.31 -27.03
CA GLN A 187 7.43 -3.49 -26.76
C GLN A 187 8.60 -3.16 -25.83
N LEU A 188 9.16 -1.95 -25.90
CA LEU A 188 10.31 -1.55 -25.09
C LEU A 188 9.94 -1.48 -23.60
N THR A 189 10.54 -2.37 -22.81
CA THR A 189 10.29 -2.56 -21.37
C THR A 189 11.46 -2.11 -20.51
N GLU A 190 12.70 -2.25 -21.00
CA GLU A 190 13.92 -1.93 -20.26
C GLU A 190 14.92 -1.17 -21.12
N MET A 191 15.55 -0.16 -20.53
CA MET A 191 16.56 0.65 -21.20
C MET A 191 17.75 0.97 -20.29
N VAL A 192 18.97 0.89 -20.83
CA VAL A 192 20.16 1.56 -20.28
C VAL A 192 20.62 2.58 -21.31
N LEU A 193 20.80 3.84 -20.91
CA LEU A 193 21.32 4.90 -21.77
C LEU A 193 22.48 5.62 -21.10
N SER A 194 23.50 5.95 -21.89
CA SER A 194 24.59 6.83 -21.45
C SER A 194 24.23 8.28 -21.78
N VAL A 195 24.39 9.17 -20.81
CA VAL A 195 24.00 10.57 -20.92
C VAL A 195 25.24 11.45 -20.86
N ASN A 196 25.40 12.29 -21.88
CA ASN A 196 26.40 13.35 -21.97
C ASN A 196 25.80 14.54 -22.74
N GLN A 197 26.59 15.58 -23.04
CA GLN A 197 26.12 16.79 -23.74
C GLN A 197 25.50 16.54 -25.13
N ASN A 198 25.85 15.45 -25.81
CA ASN A 198 25.39 15.12 -27.16
C ASN A 198 24.39 13.96 -27.19
N SER A 199 24.40 13.11 -26.14
CA SER A 199 23.54 11.92 -25.99
C SER A 199 22.45 12.13 -24.93
N ILE A 200 21.63 13.18 -25.09
CA ILE A 200 20.49 13.45 -24.19
C ILE A 200 19.28 12.62 -24.62
N PRO A 201 18.67 11.79 -23.75
CA PRO A 201 17.49 10.99 -24.10
C PRO A 201 16.30 11.83 -24.58
N PRO A 202 15.40 11.29 -25.42
CA PRO A 202 14.21 12.02 -25.88
C PRO A 202 13.33 12.49 -24.72
N PHE A 203 12.95 13.78 -24.70
CA PHE A 203 12.18 14.34 -23.57
C PHE A 203 10.75 13.76 -23.45
N ASN A 204 10.19 13.27 -24.57
CA ASN A 204 8.83 12.76 -24.68
C ASN A 204 8.73 11.22 -24.53
N MET A 205 9.77 10.56 -24.00
CA MET A 205 9.76 9.10 -23.79
C MET A 205 8.53 8.61 -23.04
N GLY A 206 8.05 9.33 -22.01
CA GLY A 206 6.88 8.93 -21.22
C GLY A 206 5.58 8.74 -22.02
N SER A 207 5.38 9.53 -23.07
CA SER A 207 4.20 9.46 -23.93
C SER A 207 4.30 8.38 -25.02
N TYR A 208 5.53 8.00 -25.39
CA TYR A 208 5.80 7.15 -26.56
C TYR A 208 6.31 5.75 -26.20
N LEU A 209 6.90 5.55 -25.03
CA LEU A 209 7.37 4.26 -24.54
C LEU A 209 6.39 3.73 -23.50
N SER A 210 5.19 3.36 -23.96
CA SER A 210 4.05 3.13 -23.06
C SER A 210 4.22 1.94 -22.11
N ASN A 211 5.16 1.04 -22.43
CA ASN A 211 5.45 -0.16 -21.66
C ASN A 211 6.83 -0.13 -20.96
N LEU A 212 7.54 1.00 -20.99
CA LEU A 212 8.82 1.14 -20.30
C LEU A 212 8.59 1.01 -18.79
N ASN A 213 9.20 0.00 -18.19
CA ASN A 213 9.11 -0.30 -16.78
C ASN A 213 10.39 0.11 -16.03
N GLU A 214 11.55 -0.02 -16.68
CA GLU A 214 12.86 0.25 -16.08
C GLU A 214 13.77 1.07 -17.00
N LEU A 215 14.47 2.04 -16.42
CA LEU A 215 15.40 2.94 -17.10
C LEU A 215 16.63 3.15 -16.21
N ILE A 216 17.80 2.94 -16.79
CA ILE A 216 19.09 3.19 -16.16
C ILE A 216 19.81 4.26 -16.97
N LEU A 217 20.22 5.34 -16.32
CA LEU A 217 20.96 6.45 -16.91
C LEU A 217 22.40 6.44 -16.40
N ASN A 218 23.36 6.23 -17.29
CA ASN A 218 24.79 6.34 -17.01
C ASN A 218 25.27 7.74 -17.39
N VAL A 219 25.27 8.67 -16.43
CA VAL A 219 25.47 10.10 -16.64
C VAL A 219 26.95 10.44 -16.51
N ILE A 220 27.60 10.83 -17.61
CA ILE A 220 28.98 11.29 -17.62
C ILE A 220 29.00 12.74 -17.16
N ASN A 221 29.52 13.01 -15.96
CA ASN A 221 29.57 14.35 -15.39
C ASN A 221 30.98 14.81 -14.99
N GLU A 222 31.99 14.18 -15.57
CA GLU A 222 33.40 14.53 -15.38
C GLU A 222 33.87 15.62 -16.35
N LYS A 223 33.99 16.86 -15.85
CA LYS A 223 34.46 18.02 -16.60
C LYS A 223 35.90 17.91 -17.09
N SER A 224 36.72 17.05 -16.47
CA SER A 224 38.12 16.87 -16.91
C SER A 224 38.27 16.03 -18.18
N ILE A 225 37.22 15.35 -18.64
CA ILE A 225 37.28 14.58 -19.89
C ILE A 225 37.41 15.53 -21.09
N ILE A 226 38.34 15.21 -22.00
CA ILE A 226 38.54 15.97 -23.24
C ILE A 226 37.25 15.99 -24.08
N GLY A 227 36.81 17.18 -24.46
CA GLY A 227 35.60 17.40 -25.25
C GLY A 227 34.34 17.59 -24.42
N TYR A 228 34.40 17.47 -23.08
CA TYR A 228 33.29 17.75 -22.19
C TYR A 228 32.83 19.22 -22.28
N THR A 229 31.52 19.43 -22.30
CA THR A 229 30.90 20.74 -22.12
C THR A 229 29.73 20.61 -21.16
N ASP A 230 29.54 21.58 -20.28
CA ASP A 230 28.41 21.58 -19.34
C ASP A 230 27.08 21.44 -20.10
N TYR A 231 26.17 20.61 -19.58
CA TYR A 231 24.86 20.35 -20.16
C TYR A 231 23.76 20.31 -19.10
N SER A 232 22.49 20.25 -19.50
CA SER A 232 21.37 20.12 -18.55
C SER A 232 20.98 18.66 -18.36
N PHE A 233 20.66 18.27 -17.13
CA PHE A 233 20.12 16.93 -16.85
C PHE A 233 18.80 16.71 -17.63
N PRO A 234 18.56 15.51 -18.20
CA PRO A 234 17.36 15.25 -18.98
C PRO A 234 16.07 15.39 -18.17
N THR A 235 15.06 16.03 -18.76
CA THR A 235 13.70 16.10 -18.23
C THR A 235 12.80 15.08 -18.92
N PHE A 236 11.84 14.51 -18.19
CA PHE A 236 10.91 13.53 -18.73
C PHE A 236 9.46 13.99 -18.61
N GLN A 237 8.66 13.69 -19.65
CA GLN A 237 7.20 13.64 -19.51
C GLN A 237 6.77 12.47 -18.60
N SER A 238 5.58 12.57 -18.03
CA SER A 238 5.02 11.49 -17.20
C SER A 238 4.91 10.17 -17.97
N PHE A 239 5.23 9.08 -17.29
CA PHE A 239 5.13 7.72 -17.80
C PHE A 239 3.86 7.05 -17.27
N ARG A 240 3.36 6.05 -18.01
CA ARG A 240 2.17 5.30 -17.62
C ARG A 240 2.45 4.18 -16.61
N ILE A 241 3.51 3.38 -16.83
CA ILE A 241 3.82 2.19 -16.03
C ILE A 241 5.28 2.10 -15.56
N PHE A 242 6.04 3.20 -15.66
CA PHE A 242 7.46 3.24 -15.34
C PHE A 242 7.71 3.16 -13.85
N LYS A 243 8.34 2.08 -13.37
CA LYS A 243 8.48 1.77 -11.95
C LYS A 243 9.87 2.04 -11.40
N HIS A 244 10.93 1.76 -12.16
CA HIS A 244 12.30 1.78 -11.67
C HIS A 244 13.17 2.75 -12.46
N LEU A 245 13.76 3.73 -11.77
CA LEU A 245 14.78 4.62 -12.31
C LEU A 245 16.09 4.43 -11.56
N THR A 246 17.18 4.17 -12.29
CA THR A 246 18.54 4.21 -11.74
C THR A 246 19.34 5.31 -12.44
N VAL A 247 20.05 6.12 -11.67
CA VAL A 247 20.96 7.16 -12.18
C VAL A 247 22.36 6.85 -11.64
N ASN A 248 23.30 6.55 -12.53
CA ASN A 248 24.69 6.28 -12.22
C ASN A 248 25.55 7.43 -12.73
N PHE A 249 26.10 8.24 -11.84
CA PHE A 249 27.06 9.28 -12.20
C PHE A 249 28.45 8.69 -12.38
N GLN A 250 29.10 9.03 -13.49
CA GLN A 250 30.45 8.60 -13.85
C GLN A 250 31.42 9.77 -13.76
N ASN A 251 32.24 9.77 -12.71
CA ASN A 251 33.29 10.76 -12.46
C ASN A 251 34.46 10.19 -11.64
N ASN A 252 35.53 10.96 -11.52
CA ASN A 252 36.75 10.60 -10.79
C ASN A 252 36.72 10.98 -9.28
N GLN A 253 35.57 11.40 -8.76
CA GLN A 253 35.37 11.86 -7.38
C GLN A 253 36.14 13.13 -6.96
N ASN A 254 36.79 13.85 -7.90
CA ASN A 254 37.34 15.16 -7.61
C ASN A 254 36.24 16.23 -7.74
N GLU A 255 35.76 16.74 -6.60
CA GLU A 255 34.67 17.73 -6.52
C GLU A 255 34.82 18.91 -7.50
N ASN A 256 36.06 19.37 -7.77
CA ASN A 256 36.33 20.51 -8.67
C ASN A 256 36.15 20.19 -10.15
N SER A 257 36.12 18.91 -10.53
CA SER A 257 35.96 18.46 -11.91
C SER A 257 34.61 17.79 -12.15
N ILE A 258 33.66 17.90 -11.22
CA ILE A 258 32.34 17.30 -11.36
C ILE A 258 31.31 18.38 -11.74
N GLN A 259 30.48 18.09 -12.75
CA GLN A 259 29.25 18.85 -12.95
C GLN A 259 28.18 18.34 -11.97
N LEU A 260 27.65 19.26 -11.16
CA LEU A 260 26.48 19.03 -10.34
C LEU A 260 25.23 19.50 -11.07
N PHE A 261 24.15 18.75 -10.91
CA PHE A 261 22.83 19.04 -11.46
C PHE A 261 21.84 19.26 -10.32
N ASN A 262 20.90 20.19 -10.48
CA ASN A 262 19.77 20.26 -9.56
C ASN A 262 18.93 18.98 -9.66
N PHE A 263 18.46 18.49 -8.51
CA PHE A 263 17.59 17.33 -8.44
C PHE A 263 16.31 17.58 -9.28
N PRO A 264 15.99 16.73 -10.28
CA PRO A 264 14.90 17.00 -11.20
C PRO A 264 13.54 16.93 -10.51
N SER A 265 12.82 18.05 -10.48
CA SER A 265 11.44 18.10 -9.96
C SER A 265 10.48 17.20 -10.76
N THR A 266 10.83 16.85 -12.00
CA THR A 266 10.06 15.93 -12.84
C THR A 266 9.93 14.53 -12.24
N PHE A 267 10.84 14.08 -11.37
CA PHE A 267 10.73 12.75 -10.73
C PHE A 267 9.49 12.63 -9.82
N ASN A 268 9.10 13.74 -9.19
CA ASN A 268 7.86 13.82 -8.41
C ASN A 268 6.60 13.68 -9.28
N ASN A 269 6.70 13.99 -10.58
CA ASN A 269 5.56 13.93 -11.51
C ASN A 269 5.37 12.54 -12.14
N ILE A 270 6.23 11.57 -11.81
CA ILE A 270 6.14 10.20 -12.30
C ILE A 270 5.38 9.37 -11.26
N GLN A 271 4.04 9.44 -11.31
CA GLN A 271 3.15 8.76 -10.37
C GLN A 271 3.28 7.23 -10.38
N SER A 272 3.93 6.63 -11.38
CA SER A 272 4.18 5.18 -11.44
C SER A 272 5.53 4.76 -10.83
N LEU A 273 6.45 5.72 -10.61
CA LEU A 273 7.82 5.42 -10.18
C LEU A 273 7.81 4.94 -8.74
N SER A 274 8.01 3.65 -8.51
CA SER A 274 8.04 3.05 -7.17
C SER A 274 9.45 2.93 -6.60
N LYS A 275 10.50 3.05 -7.42
CA LYS A 275 11.90 2.95 -6.98
C LYS A 275 12.80 3.93 -7.72
N LEU A 276 13.61 4.66 -6.96
CA LEU A 276 14.65 5.57 -7.46
C LEU A 276 15.99 5.23 -6.82
N ASN A 277 16.97 4.85 -7.64
CA ASN A 277 18.34 4.59 -7.22
C ASN A 277 19.28 5.66 -7.80
N ILE A 278 20.13 6.25 -6.97
CA ILE A 278 21.09 7.30 -7.34
C ILE A 278 22.46 6.85 -6.85
N ASN A 279 23.40 6.67 -7.77
CA ASN A 279 24.76 6.24 -7.48
C ASN A 279 25.77 7.31 -7.94
N GLY A 280 26.72 7.67 -7.08
CA GLY A 280 27.80 8.62 -7.35
C GLY A 280 27.41 10.08 -7.17
N ILE A 281 28.40 10.97 -7.20
CA ILE A 281 28.25 12.41 -6.99
C ILE A 281 27.69 13.06 -8.26
N GLY A 282 26.58 13.77 -8.17
CA GLY A 282 26.03 14.46 -9.34
C GLY A 282 24.76 15.27 -9.12
N PHE A 283 23.99 15.01 -8.06
CA PHE A 283 22.84 15.86 -7.73
C PHE A 283 23.10 16.80 -6.54
N THR A 284 22.49 17.98 -6.61
CA THR A 284 22.30 18.93 -5.52
C THR A 284 20.81 19.26 -5.39
N VAL A 285 20.39 19.70 -4.21
CA VAL A 285 19.05 20.27 -4.02
C VAL A 285 18.99 21.65 -4.66
N ASP A 286 17.86 21.95 -5.30
CA ASP A 286 17.59 23.31 -5.75
C ASP A 286 17.53 24.23 -4.54
N SER A 287 18.50 25.15 -4.44
CA SER A 287 18.63 26.10 -3.33
C SER A 287 17.37 26.95 -3.08
N SER A 288 16.52 27.15 -4.11
CA SER A 288 15.25 27.88 -3.98
C SER A 288 14.16 27.07 -3.26
N LEU A 289 14.25 25.73 -3.31
CA LEU A 289 13.33 24.82 -2.61
C LEU A 289 13.91 24.41 -1.26
N GLY A 290 15.19 24.03 -1.21
CA GLY A 290 15.87 23.59 0.01
C GLY A 290 15.56 22.16 0.46
N TYR A 291 14.73 21.43 -0.30
CA TYR A 291 14.36 20.02 -0.06
C TYR A 291 14.12 19.25 -1.36
N ILE A 292 14.06 17.93 -1.24
CA ILE A 292 13.64 16.97 -2.27
C ILE A 292 12.17 16.60 -2.03
N ASP A 293 11.32 16.73 -3.04
CA ASP A 293 9.91 16.35 -2.96
C ASP A 293 9.59 15.18 -3.86
N LEU A 294 9.12 14.08 -3.27
CA LEU A 294 8.70 12.86 -3.94
C LEU A 294 7.32 12.40 -3.44
N ARG A 295 6.55 13.25 -2.76
CA ARG A 295 5.27 12.89 -2.13
C ARG A 295 4.20 12.40 -3.11
N ASN A 296 4.30 12.75 -4.38
CA ASN A 296 3.34 12.37 -5.41
C ASN A 296 3.65 11.01 -6.07
N ASN A 297 4.78 10.37 -5.71
CA ASN A 297 5.07 9.00 -6.10
C ASN A 297 4.15 8.00 -5.35
N PRO A 298 4.04 6.73 -5.79
CA PRO A 298 3.24 5.70 -5.13
C PRO A 298 3.57 5.54 -3.64
N GLN A 299 2.59 5.06 -2.87
CA GLN A 299 2.89 4.46 -1.56
C GLN A 299 3.88 3.31 -1.73
N THR A 300 4.67 3.00 -0.71
CA THR A 300 5.77 2.02 -0.75
C THR A 300 6.96 2.39 -1.66
N PHE A 301 7.18 3.69 -1.90
CA PHE A 301 8.32 4.17 -2.69
C PHE A 301 9.68 3.87 -2.02
N ASP A 302 10.64 3.35 -2.80
CA ASP A 302 12.00 3.01 -2.36
C ASP A 302 13.03 4.00 -2.94
N LEU A 303 13.61 4.85 -2.08
CA LEU A 303 14.69 5.76 -2.42
C LEU A 303 16.03 5.20 -1.96
N ILE A 304 16.95 4.96 -2.89
CA ILE A 304 18.32 4.50 -2.62
C ILE A 304 19.29 5.58 -3.11
N ILE A 305 20.17 6.04 -2.21
CA ILE A 305 21.23 7.01 -2.50
C ILE A 305 22.55 6.39 -2.08
N ASN A 306 23.52 6.34 -2.98
CA ASN A 306 24.81 5.71 -2.77
C ASN A 306 25.94 6.62 -3.26
N GLY A 307 26.77 7.15 -2.34
CA GLY A 307 27.91 7.99 -2.70
C GLY A 307 27.58 9.39 -3.21
N THR A 308 26.37 9.92 -2.92
CA THR A 308 25.93 11.27 -3.35
C THR A 308 25.78 12.21 -2.13
N CYS A 309 26.88 12.58 -1.47
CA CYS A 309 26.85 13.41 -0.23
C CYS A 309 26.25 14.80 -0.45
N GLU A 310 26.55 15.37 -1.61
CA GLU A 310 26.26 16.73 -2.05
C GLU A 310 24.76 16.98 -2.12
N LEU A 311 23.98 15.92 -2.41
CA LEU A 311 22.54 15.99 -2.45
C LEU A 311 21.96 16.34 -1.08
N PHE A 312 22.44 15.70 -0.01
CA PHE A 312 21.94 16.01 1.33
C PHE A 312 22.60 17.23 1.96
N SER A 313 23.88 17.49 1.66
CA SER A 313 24.59 18.66 2.22
C SER A 313 24.05 20.00 1.68
N SER A 314 23.39 19.97 0.52
CA SER A 314 22.74 21.15 -0.09
C SER A 314 21.31 21.41 0.42
N CYS A 315 20.75 20.55 1.29
CA CYS A 315 19.47 20.83 1.94
C CYS A 315 19.57 22.01 2.91
N THR A 316 18.64 22.97 2.79
CA THR A 316 18.57 24.14 3.68
C THR A 316 17.45 24.02 4.72
N THR A 317 16.47 23.13 4.53
CA THR A 317 15.40 22.88 5.49
C THR A 317 15.82 21.87 6.55
N THR A 318 15.73 22.27 7.83
CA THR A 318 15.89 21.36 8.97
C THR A 318 14.67 20.44 9.10
N ASN A 319 14.90 19.15 9.37
CA ASN A 319 13.88 18.10 9.57
C ASN A 319 12.97 17.79 8.37
N ASP A 320 13.26 18.25 7.16
CA ASP A 320 12.38 18.03 6.00
C ASP A 320 13.13 18.02 4.65
N CYS A 321 14.40 17.60 4.67
CA CYS A 321 15.25 17.56 3.48
C CYS A 321 14.71 16.62 2.39
N VAL A 322 14.03 15.53 2.77
CA VAL A 322 13.40 14.60 1.82
C VAL A 322 11.95 14.33 2.23
N ARG A 323 11.02 14.65 1.34
CA ARG A 323 9.59 14.42 1.51
C ARG A 323 9.16 13.20 0.70
N LEU A 324 8.87 12.10 1.38
CA LEU A 324 8.47 10.84 0.77
C LEU A 324 6.96 10.58 0.90
N PRO A 325 6.36 9.78 0.00
CA PRO A 325 5.01 9.23 0.18
C PRO A 325 4.90 8.41 1.47
N LYS A 326 3.68 8.15 1.94
CA LYS A 326 3.46 7.23 3.07
C LYS A 326 4.04 5.84 2.74
N THR A 327 4.47 5.16 3.80
CA THR A 327 5.03 3.80 3.76
C THR A 327 6.31 3.62 2.95
N SER A 328 7.09 4.69 2.74
CA SER A 328 8.31 4.65 1.94
C SER A 328 9.52 4.02 2.65
N SER A 329 10.50 3.65 1.84
CA SER A 329 11.83 3.21 2.25
C SER A 329 12.89 4.24 1.83
N LEU A 330 13.87 4.50 2.70
CA LEU A 330 15.02 5.35 2.43
C LEU A 330 16.30 4.60 2.80
N THR A 331 17.15 4.35 1.82
CA THR A 331 18.50 3.77 1.99
C THR A 331 19.55 4.78 1.58
N VAL A 332 20.51 5.07 2.48
CA VAL A 332 21.63 5.98 2.23
C VAL A 332 22.95 5.26 2.55
N LEU A 333 23.84 5.18 1.55
CA LEU A 333 25.11 4.47 1.61
C LEU A 333 26.27 5.40 1.25
N GLU A 334 27.42 5.20 1.87
CA GLU A 334 28.69 5.88 1.54
C GLU A 334 28.58 7.42 1.46
N CYS A 335 27.75 8.00 2.33
CA CYS A 335 27.32 9.39 2.29
C CYS A 335 27.37 10.05 3.68
N SER A 336 27.97 11.24 3.77
CA SER A 336 27.96 12.05 5.00
C SER A 336 26.85 13.09 4.94
N PHE A 337 25.84 12.98 5.82
CA PHE A 337 24.71 13.90 5.87
C PHE A 337 24.23 14.13 7.30
N ASN A 338 23.49 15.20 7.58
CA ASN A 338 22.87 15.38 8.90
C ASN A 338 21.60 14.54 8.99
N ILE A 339 21.61 13.51 9.84
CA ILE A 339 20.48 12.58 9.99
C ILE A 339 19.24 13.27 10.57
N SER A 340 19.42 14.35 11.33
CA SER A 340 18.32 15.15 11.89
C SER A 340 17.51 15.84 10.79
N ASN A 341 18.06 16.01 9.58
CA ASN A 341 17.35 16.63 8.47
C ASN A 341 16.29 15.72 7.82
N ILE A 342 16.19 14.45 8.23
CA ILE A 342 15.23 13.49 7.68
C ILE A 342 13.91 13.53 8.44
N ASN A 343 12.80 13.64 7.70
CA ASN A 343 11.46 13.49 8.25
C ASN A 343 11.04 12.00 8.24
N TYR A 344 10.90 11.41 9.42
CA TYR A 344 10.57 9.98 9.57
C TYR A 344 9.07 9.66 9.50
N LEU A 345 8.19 10.67 9.44
CA LEU A 345 6.73 10.47 9.54
C LEU A 345 6.17 9.50 8.49
N ASN A 346 6.74 9.49 7.29
CA ASN A 346 6.27 8.71 6.16
C ASN A 346 7.17 7.50 5.83
N ILE A 347 8.21 7.26 6.63
CA ILE A 347 9.22 6.22 6.37
C ILE A 347 8.89 4.99 7.21
N THR A 348 8.75 3.84 6.55
CA THR A 348 8.63 2.53 7.22
C THR A 348 9.97 1.80 7.30
N SER A 349 10.92 2.11 6.41
CA SER A 349 12.26 1.50 6.40
C SER A 349 13.31 2.57 6.19
N PHE A 350 14.18 2.77 7.19
CA PHE A 350 15.33 3.65 7.09
C PHE A 350 16.61 2.83 7.24
N LYS A 351 17.51 2.91 6.27
CA LYS A 351 18.82 2.25 6.30
C LYS A 351 19.92 3.25 5.98
N SER A 352 20.88 3.36 6.88
CA SER A 352 22.07 4.19 6.76
C SER A 352 23.27 3.33 7.13
N THR A 353 24.05 2.88 6.15
CA THR A 353 25.18 1.96 6.42
C THR A 353 26.45 2.39 5.71
N SER A 354 27.60 2.18 6.35
CA SER A 354 28.91 2.55 5.80
C SER A 354 29.04 4.05 5.50
N ASN A 355 28.49 4.89 6.37
CA ASN A 355 28.53 6.35 6.27
C ASN A 355 29.57 6.95 7.23
N ASN A 356 29.90 8.23 7.14
CA ASN A 356 30.75 8.93 8.13
C ASN A 356 29.95 10.00 8.89
N LEU A 357 28.95 9.55 9.63
CA LEU A 357 28.01 10.36 10.40
C LEU A 357 28.58 10.70 11.78
N SER A 358 29.59 11.56 11.85
CA SER A 358 30.18 12.05 13.13
C SER A 358 29.25 13.06 13.85
N GLN A 359 28.06 12.60 14.25
CA GLN A 359 26.99 13.38 14.88
C GLN A 359 26.24 12.54 15.92
N THR A 360 25.27 13.13 16.63
CA THR A 360 24.37 12.42 17.55
C THR A 360 23.10 11.94 16.87
N LEU A 361 22.44 10.94 17.45
CA LEU A 361 21.11 10.53 17.02
C LEU A 361 20.07 11.62 17.31
N PRO A 362 19.10 11.88 16.41
CA PRO A 362 18.03 12.85 16.61
C PRO A 362 16.89 12.26 17.45
N GLU A 363 16.08 13.08 18.10
CA GLU A 363 14.85 12.59 18.75
C GLU A 363 13.79 12.17 17.72
N ILE A 364 13.16 11.00 17.89
CA ILE A 364 12.09 10.51 17.00
C ILE A 364 10.77 10.43 17.77
N ASN A 365 9.93 11.46 17.61
CA ASN A 365 8.70 11.59 18.40
C ASN A 365 7.57 10.65 17.96
N ASN A 366 7.56 10.18 16.71
CA ASN A 366 6.45 9.39 16.16
C ASN A 366 6.92 8.20 15.29
N PRO A 367 7.57 7.17 15.87
CA PRO A 367 8.11 6.04 15.11
C PRO A 367 7.07 4.94 14.80
N LEU A 368 5.77 5.19 14.94
CA LEU A 368 4.75 4.14 15.01
C LEU A 368 4.65 3.26 13.75
N GLU A 369 5.11 3.74 12.59
CA GLU A 369 5.07 3.00 11.33
C GLU A 369 6.44 2.43 10.92
N ILE A 370 7.50 2.65 11.69
CA ILE A 370 8.86 2.20 11.34
C ILE A 370 8.98 0.69 11.59
N ASN A 371 9.22 -0.07 10.53
CA ASN A 371 9.43 -1.52 10.49
C ASN A 371 10.91 -1.91 10.37
N SER A 372 11.76 -1.00 9.86
CA SER A 372 13.22 -1.18 9.84
C SER A 372 13.91 0.16 10.09
N PHE A 373 14.86 0.21 11.04
CA PHE A 373 15.66 1.40 11.33
C PHE A 373 17.10 1.00 11.60
N ILE A 374 17.92 1.02 10.56
CA ILE A 374 19.30 0.54 10.60
C ILE A 374 20.24 1.72 10.40
N ILE A 375 21.10 1.99 11.38
CA ILE A 375 22.21 2.92 11.28
C ILE A 375 23.49 2.23 11.76
N SER A 376 24.16 1.47 10.89
CA SER A 376 25.30 0.64 11.31
C SER A 376 26.58 0.97 10.54
N ASN A 377 27.72 0.88 11.22
CA ASN A 377 29.03 1.23 10.65
C ASN A 377 29.04 2.70 10.16
N THR A 378 28.55 3.65 10.96
CA THR A 378 28.41 5.06 10.54
C THR A 378 29.16 6.10 11.39
N ALA A 379 29.95 5.69 12.38
CA ALA A 379 30.67 6.60 13.29
C ALA A 379 29.81 7.57 14.12
N ILE A 380 28.49 7.34 14.25
CA ILE A 380 27.61 8.10 15.14
C ILE A 380 28.14 8.10 16.58
N THR A 381 28.03 9.23 17.25
CA THR A 381 28.51 9.48 18.62
C THR A 381 27.37 9.84 19.56
N GLY A 382 27.65 9.97 20.86
CA GLY A 382 26.67 10.36 21.87
C GLY A 382 25.81 9.19 22.34
N ILE A 383 24.74 9.53 23.06
CA ILE A 383 23.80 8.56 23.65
C ILE A 383 22.74 8.11 22.64
N ILE A 384 22.09 6.97 22.94
CA ILE A 384 20.82 6.60 22.30
C ILE A 384 19.70 7.39 23.00
N PRO A 385 18.91 8.22 22.28
CA PRO A 385 17.81 8.96 22.90
C PRO A 385 16.70 8.04 23.43
N GLN A 386 16.02 8.47 24.50
CA GLN A 386 14.95 7.68 25.13
C GLN A 386 13.78 7.41 24.17
N SER A 387 13.56 8.27 23.17
CA SER A 387 12.52 8.08 22.15
C SER A 387 12.71 6.80 21.32
N TYR A 388 13.94 6.29 21.18
CA TYR A 388 14.23 5.05 20.45
C TYR A 388 13.69 3.79 21.14
N CYS A 389 13.37 3.87 22.43
CA CYS A 389 12.66 2.78 23.12
C CYS A 389 11.28 2.50 22.52
N LYS A 390 10.69 3.45 21.78
CA LYS A 390 9.43 3.28 21.04
C LYS A 390 9.60 2.53 19.72
N ILE A 391 10.83 2.27 19.28
CA ILE A 391 11.14 1.48 18.09
C ILE A 391 11.31 0.03 18.53
N GLY A 392 10.74 -0.92 17.78
CA GLY A 392 10.89 -2.35 18.08
C GLY A 392 12.37 -2.76 18.18
N LYS A 393 12.70 -3.66 19.12
CA LYS A 393 14.09 -4.11 19.29
C LYS A 393 14.70 -4.77 18.05
N SER A 394 13.93 -5.56 17.31
CA SER A 394 14.37 -6.15 16.03
C SER A 394 14.43 -5.12 14.90
N ILE A 395 13.79 -3.96 15.10
CA ILE A 395 13.63 -2.89 14.12
C ILE A 395 14.81 -1.93 14.20
N PHE A 396 15.20 -1.52 15.41
CA PHE A 396 16.34 -0.61 15.63
C PHE A 396 17.68 -1.35 15.69
N GLN A 397 18.58 -1.00 14.78
CA GLN A 397 19.92 -1.52 14.67
C GLN A 397 20.92 -0.37 14.56
N ALA A 398 21.76 -0.16 15.57
CA ALA A 398 22.80 0.86 15.63
C ALA A 398 24.19 0.30 16.01
N GLN A 399 24.47 -0.95 15.68
CA GLN A 399 25.76 -1.61 15.94
C GLN A 399 26.93 -0.98 15.16
N ASN A 400 28.14 -1.16 15.68
CA ASN A 400 29.39 -0.71 15.07
C ASN A 400 29.42 0.82 14.83
N ASN A 401 28.99 1.61 15.81
CA ASN A 401 29.16 3.06 15.79
C ASN A 401 30.19 3.47 16.86
N LYS A 402 30.17 4.75 17.24
CA LYS A 402 30.93 5.33 18.37
C LYS A 402 29.96 5.82 19.46
N LEU A 403 28.79 5.21 19.57
CA LEU A 403 27.80 5.56 20.60
C LEU A 403 28.41 5.27 21.98
N ASN A 404 28.12 6.14 22.94
CA ASN A 404 28.69 6.13 24.29
C ASN A 404 27.66 6.63 25.32
N GLY A 405 28.11 6.78 26.58
CA GLY A 405 27.24 7.23 27.66
C GLY A 405 26.31 6.13 28.19
N VAL A 406 25.19 6.54 28.77
CA VAL A 406 24.20 5.64 29.38
C VAL A 406 23.19 5.17 28.34
N VAL A 407 22.99 3.85 28.23
CA VAL A 407 21.94 3.28 27.39
C VAL A 407 20.57 3.45 28.06
N PRO A 408 19.50 3.78 27.32
CA PRO A 408 18.13 3.79 27.83
C PRO A 408 17.74 2.50 28.56
N SER A 409 16.95 2.63 29.62
CA SER A 409 16.52 1.53 30.49
C SER A 409 15.82 0.39 29.74
N CYS A 410 15.10 0.69 28.66
CA CYS A 410 14.46 -0.30 27.81
C CYS A 410 15.44 -1.35 27.22
N TYR A 411 16.67 -0.98 26.88
CA TYR A 411 17.66 -1.95 26.42
C TYR A 411 18.32 -2.69 27.60
N GLN A 412 18.49 -2.01 28.74
CA GLN A 412 18.96 -2.64 29.97
C GLN A 412 18.04 -3.81 30.38
N CYS A 413 16.73 -3.65 30.17
CA CYS A 413 15.72 -4.68 30.44
C CYS A 413 15.97 -6.02 29.75
N GLN A 414 16.68 -6.01 28.62
CA GLN A 414 17.00 -7.23 27.87
C GLN A 414 18.35 -7.84 28.21
N GLY A 415 19.25 -7.04 28.78
CA GLY A 415 20.64 -7.41 28.97
C GLY A 415 21.46 -7.37 27.67
N GLY A 416 22.77 -7.37 27.84
CA GLY A 416 23.76 -7.23 26.77
C GLY A 416 23.73 -8.32 25.74
N SER A 417 23.60 -9.57 26.18
CA SER A 417 23.68 -10.76 25.32
C SER A 417 22.59 -10.82 24.25
N LEU A 418 21.45 -10.15 24.51
CA LEU A 418 20.32 -10.08 23.59
C LEU A 418 20.29 -8.77 22.80
N SER A 419 21.20 -7.83 23.06
CA SER A 419 21.17 -6.47 22.49
C SER A 419 22.18 -6.29 21.35
N SER A 420 22.32 -7.32 20.50
CA SER A 420 23.22 -7.30 19.34
C SER A 420 22.92 -6.18 18.34
N GLY A 421 21.70 -5.65 18.33
CA GLY A 421 21.33 -4.51 17.50
C GLY A 421 22.05 -3.22 17.87
N ILE A 422 22.53 -3.03 19.11
CA ILE A 422 23.24 -1.80 19.52
C ILE A 422 24.68 -2.06 19.96
N LEU A 423 25.18 -3.28 19.83
CA LEU A 423 26.54 -3.67 20.20
C LEU A 423 27.29 -4.22 18.98
N PRO A 424 28.61 -3.99 18.85
CA PRO A 424 29.47 -3.25 19.77
C PRO A 424 29.31 -1.72 19.63
N ASN A 425 29.33 -1.05 20.77
CA ASN A 425 29.47 0.39 21.00
C ASN A 425 30.11 0.57 22.39
N ASN A 426 30.52 1.78 22.77
CA ASN A 426 31.29 2.05 23.99
C ASN A 426 30.44 2.69 25.09
N PHE A 427 29.36 2.01 25.50
CA PHE A 427 28.47 2.53 26.55
C PHE A 427 29.06 2.34 27.96
N ASP A 428 28.80 3.29 28.85
CA ASP A 428 29.38 3.33 30.20
C ASP A 428 28.79 2.24 31.11
N ASN A 429 27.53 1.90 30.91
CA ASN A 429 26.76 1.00 31.79
C ASN A 429 26.24 -0.27 31.10
N PHE A 430 26.64 -0.51 29.85
CA PHE A 430 26.06 -1.57 29.03
C PHE A 430 27.07 -2.19 28.07
N ASN A 431 27.27 -3.50 28.15
CA ASN A 431 28.11 -4.29 27.25
C ASN A 431 27.48 -5.67 27.05
N SER A 432 28.09 -6.53 26.23
CA SER A 432 27.58 -7.87 25.90
C SER A 432 27.37 -8.80 27.11
N SER A 433 28.03 -8.51 28.24
CA SER A 433 27.93 -9.28 29.49
C SER A 433 27.00 -8.64 30.54
N THR A 434 26.45 -7.45 30.29
CA THR A 434 25.54 -6.79 31.24
C THR A 434 24.27 -7.63 31.45
N PRO A 435 23.92 -8.01 32.68
CA PRO A 435 22.71 -8.78 32.95
C PRO A 435 21.44 -7.95 32.71
N LYS A 436 20.28 -8.61 32.64
CA LYS A 436 18.98 -7.94 32.56
C LYS A 436 18.77 -7.07 33.81
N SER A 437 18.41 -5.81 33.60
CA SER A 437 18.00 -4.87 34.66
C SER A 437 16.97 -3.89 34.10
N CYS A 438 15.83 -3.75 34.75
CA CYS A 438 14.75 -2.84 34.34
C CYS A 438 14.54 -1.71 35.35
N PRO A 439 15.47 -0.76 35.50
CA PRO A 439 15.42 0.22 36.59
C PRO A 439 14.24 1.21 36.51
N ALA A 440 13.67 1.43 35.33
CA ALA A 440 12.56 2.36 35.12
C ALA A 440 11.23 1.66 34.81
N PHE A 441 11.16 0.33 34.99
CA PHE A 441 9.92 -0.41 34.76
C PHE A 441 8.80 0.13 35.62
N SER A 442 7.69 0.49 34.97
CA SER A 442 6.46 0.89 35.63
C SER A 442 5.26 0.60 34.75
N VAL A 443 4.16 0.24 35.39
CA VAL A 443 2.84 0.08 34.76
C VAL A 443 1.97 1.20 35.29
N ASP A 444 1.27 1.90 34.40
CA ASP A 444 0.30 2.91 34.78
C ASP A 444 -1.01 2.25 35.21
N ASP A 445 -1.28 2.20 36.51
CA ASP A 445 -2.47 1.58 37.10
C ASP A 445 -3.79 2.34 36.82
N SER A 446 -3.73 3.49 36.12
CA SER A 446 -4.88 4.31 35.74
C SER A 446 -5.57 3.91 34.43
N TYR A 447 -5.29 2.70 33.92
CA TYR A 447 -5.98 2.15 32.76
C TYR A 447 -7.50 1.98 32.99
N ASN A 448 -8.27 2.05 31.89
CA ASN A 448 -9.72 1.79 31.95
C ASN A 448 -9.97 0.32 32.32
N ARG A 449 -10.49 0.07 33.52
CA ARG A 449 -10.74 -1.28 34.04
C ARG A 449 -12.05 -1.89 33.57
N THR A 450 -12.84 -1.18 32.78
CA THR A 450 -14.16 -1.63 32.36
C THR A 450 -14.15 -2.14 30.92
N ILE A 451 -14.62 -3.37 30.72
CA ILE A 451 -14.66 -4.08 29.44
C ILE A 451 -16.11 -4.49 29.12
N ASP A 452 -16.49 -4.54 27.83
CA ASP A 452 -17.80 -5.05 27.41
C ASP A 452 -17.90 -6.58 27.62
N THR A 453 -19.09 -7.11 27.89
CA THR A 453 -19.30 -8.56 28.05
C THR A 453 -19.02 -9.35 26.77
N ILE A 454 -19.04 -8.71 25.59
CA ILE A 454 -18.58 -9.33 24.33
C ILE A 454 -17.05 -9.42 24.20
N GLY A 455 -16.29 -8.84 25.14
CA GLY A 455 -14.84 -8.71 25.10
C GLY A 455 -14.38 -7.34 24.57
N GLY A 456 -13.07 -7.12 24.54
CA GLY A 456 -12.52 -5.82 24.14
C GLY A 456 -11.01 -5.71 24.30
N LEU A 457 -10.50 -4.49 24.19
CA LEU A 457 -9.08 -4.19 24.36
C LEU A 457 -8.85 -3.44 25.67
N LEU A 458 -8.10 -4.05 26.59
CA LEU A 458 -7.56 -3.38 27.77
C LEU A 458 -6.26 -2.69 27.38
N ILE A 459 -6.28 -1.36 27.23
CA ILE A 459 -5.09 -0.56 26.87
C ILE A 459 -4.38 -0.15 28.15
N VAL A 460 -3.12 -0.55 28.26
CA VAL A 460 -2.25 -0.26 29.40
C VAL A 460 -1.06 0.56 28.93
N ASN A 461 -0.80 1.67 29.62
CA ASN A 461 0.40 2.48 29.44
C ASN A 461 1.46 2.10 30.49
N GLY A 462 2.71 2.45 30.23
CA GLY A 462 3.80 2.26 31.17
C GLY A 462 5.14 2.69 30.60
N ILE A 463 6.21 2.32 31.31
CA ILE A 463 7.60 2.53 30.91
C ILE A 463 8.29 1.17 30.99
N ASP A 464 9.08 0.83 29.97
CA ASP A 464 9.83 -0.42 29.89
C ASP A 464 8.97 -1.69 29.96
N LEU A 465 7.81 -1.65 29.31
CA LEU A 465 6.93 -2.82 29.13
C LEU A 465 7.55 -3.91 28.22
N GLY A 466 8.77 -3.70 27.74
CA GLY A 466 9.48 -4.60 26.85
C GLY A 466 8.88 -4.66 25.44
N TRP A 467 9.37 -5.62 24.67
CA TRP A 467 8.92 -5.91 23.30
C TRP A 467 8.32 -7.31 23.15
N SER A 468 8.26 -8.04 24.26
CA SER A 468 7.67 -9.38 24.36
C SER A 468 7.19 -9.57 25.78
N ILE A 469 6.05 -10.22 25.93
CA ILE A 469 5.51 -10.60 27.24
C ILE A 469 5.19 -12.10 27.28
N THR A 470 5.08 -12.62 28.48
CA THR A 470 4.41 -13.90 28.74
C THR A 470 3.21 -13.64 29.65
N SER A 471 2.08 -14.28 29.35
CA SER A 471 0.83 -14.13 30.10
C SER A 471 0.41 -15.50 30.64
N THR A 472 -0.14 -15.54 31.84
CA THR A 472 -0.70 -16.77 32.43
C THR A 472 -1.94 -17.26 31.69
N MET A 473 -2.65 -16.36 31.02
CA MET A 473 -3.79 -16.65 30.15
C MET A 473 -3.40 -16.50 28.68
N THR A 474 -4.05 -17.30 27.81
CA THR A 474 -3.96 -17.17 26.34
C THR A 474 -4.73 -15.93 25.86
N ILE A 475 -4.25 -14.75 26.26
CA ILE A 475 -4.79 -13.45 25.87
C ILE A 475 -3.96 -12.93 24.71
N GLY A 476 -4.62 -12.60 23.60
CA GLY A 476 -3.97 -11.90 22.49
C GLY A 476 -3.45 -10.55 22.98
N HIS A 477 -2.27 -10.13 22.52
CA HIS A 477 -1.74 -8.82 22.85
C HIS A 477 -1.17 -8.14 21.62
N ARG A 478 -1.18 -6.81 21.62
CA ARG A 478 -0.53 -5.99 20.60
C ARG A 478 0.08 -4.76 21.22
N TYR A 479 1.32 -4.44 20.86
CA TYR A 479 1.91 -3.15 21.22
C TYR A 479 1.36 -2.09 20.27
N SER A 480 0.70 -1.07 20.83
CA SER A 480 0.31 0.12 20.07
C SER A 480 1.45 1.13 20.01
N ILE A 481 2.28 1.17 21.07
CA ILE A 481 3.56 1.87 21.11
C ILE A 481 4.56 0.90 21.74
N PRO A 482 5.55 0.37 21.00
CA PRO A 482 6.54 -0.55 21.56
C PRO A 482 7.11 -0.03 22.89
N ASN A 483 7.23 -0.90 23.89
CA ASN A 483 7.76 -0.60 25.23
C ASN A 483 6.96 0.40 26.11
N TYR A 484 5.91 1.05 25.60
CA TYR A 484 5.14 2.08 26.34
C TYR A 484 3.63 1.85 26.41
N GLN A 485 3.02 1.22 25.40
CA GLN A 485 1.59 0.97 25.38
C GLN A 485 1.28 -0.39 24.78
N ILE A 486 0.59 -1.21 25.55
CA ILE A 486 0.16 -2.55 25.16
C ILE A 486 -1.35 -2.68 25.30
N GLY A 487 -1.99 -3.29 24.31
CA GLY A 487 -3.39 -3.66 24.35
C GLY A 487 -3.55 -5.17 24.56
N PHE A 488 -4.32 -5.57 25.56
CA PHE A 488 -4.68 -6.96 25.82
C PHE A 488 -6.10 -7.26 25.31
N GLN A 489 -6.24 -8.28 24.47
CA GLN A 489 -7.52 -8.71 23.92
C GLN A 489 -8.27 -9.57 24.94
N ILE A 490 -9.12 -8.93 25.73
CA ILE A 490 -9.95 -9.58 26.73
C ILE A 490 -11.08 -10.33 26.02
N PRO A 491 -11.28 -11.64 26.33
CA PRO A 491 -12.37 -12.43 25.73
C PRO A 491 -13.74 -11.98 26.25
N SER A 492 -14.81 -12.55 25.70
CA SER A 492 -16.15 -12.39 26.28
C SER A 492 -16.24 -12.99 27.68
N GLY A 493 -17.04 -12.39 28.56
CA GLY A 493 -17.18 -12.81 29.95
C GLY A 493 -18.10 -11.92 30.77
N ILE A 494 -18.17 -12.18 32.07
CA ILE A 494 -19.06 -11.50 33.02
C ILE A 494 -18.39 -11.34 34.40
N GLY A 495 -18.90 -10.40 35.21
CA GLY A 495 -18.54 -10.23 36.62
C GLY A 495 -17.49 -9.15 36.92
N LYS A 496 -17.10 -9.08 38.21
CA LYS A 496 -16.17 -8.08 38.77
C LYS A 496 -14.89 -8.73 39.29
N ASN A 497 -13.85 -7.92 39.44
CA ASN A 497 -12.53 -8.28 39.95
C ASN A 497 -11.89 -9.43 39.18
N ASN A 498 -12.14 -9.51 37.87
CA ASN A 498 -11.41 -10.44 37.03
C ASN A 498 -9.94 -10.02 36.99
N GLN A 499 -9.04 -10.99 36.96
CA GLN A 499 -7.62 -10.71 36.95
C GLN A 499 -6.83 -11.66 36.05
N PHE A 500 -5.72 -11.16 35.51
CA PHE A 500 -4.71 -11.96 34.85
C PHE A 500 -3.33 -11.39 35.16
N SER A 501 -2.30 -12.23 35.13
CA SER A 501 -0.94 -11.80 35.42
C SER A 501 -0.09 -11.88 34.15
N VAL A 502 0.71 -10.83 33.95
CA VAL A 502 1.64 -10.71 32.83
C VAL A 502 3.04 -10.56 33.38
N SER A 503 3.96 -11.39 32.90
CA SER A 503 5.38 -11.22 33.15
C SER A 503 5.98 -10.43 31.99
N PHE A 504 6.43 -9.23 32.31
CA PHE A 504 7.15 -8.33 31.43
C PHE A 504 8.64 -8.71 31.36
N THR A 505 9.43 -7.94 30.63
CA THR A 505 10.89 -8.09 30.61
C THR A 505 11.47 -8.07 32.02
N SER A 506 12.49 -8.90 32.26
CA SER A 506 13.17 -9.12 33.56
C SER A 506 12.33 -9.77 34.67
N ASP A 507 11.37 -10.63 34.30
CA ASP A 507 10.56 -11.41 35.25
C ASP A 507 9.65 -10.55 36.16
N ASN A 508 9.50 -9.26 35.82
CA ASN A 508 8.56 -8.36 36.48
C ASN A 508 7.13 -8.78 36.17
N THR A 509 6.47 -9.38 37.14
CA THR A 509 5.09 -9.83 37.01
C THR A 509 4.14 -8.78 37.58
N HIS A 510 3.13 -8.40 36.79
CA HIS A 510 2.08 -7.47 37.20
C HIS A 510 0.71 -8.12 36.98
N THR A 511 -0.23 -7.88 37.90
CA THR A 511 -1.59 -8.42 37.84
C THR A 511 -2.55 -7.31 37.46
N PHE A 512 -3.21 -7.48 36.32
CA PHE A 512 -4.24 -6.57 35.85
C PHE A 512 -5.59 -6.95 36.40
N TYR A 513 -6.39 -5.96 36.78
CA TYR A 513 -7.74 -6.13 37.28
C TYR A 513 -8.72 -5.44 36.35
N TYR A 514 -9.81 -6.13 36.02
CA TYR A 514 -10.85 -5.57 35.19
C TYR A 514 -12.23 -6.08 35.60
N ASP A 515 -13.24 -5.27 35.30
CA ASP A 515 -14.64 -5.54 35.48
C ASP A 515 -15.31 -5.56 34.12
N TYR A 516 -16.26 -6.47 33.94
CA TYR A 516 -17.20 -6.34 32.83
C TYR A 516 -18.26 -5.30 33.19
N ILE A 517 -18.75 -4.54 32.20
CA ILE A 517 -19.85 -3.60 32.41
C ILE A 517 -21.02 -4.29 33.12
N PRO A 518 -21.65 -3.64 34.12
CA PRO A 518 -22.85 -4.20 34.74
C PRO A 518 -23.99 -4.27 33.71
N PRO A 519 -24.89 -5.27 33.81
CA PRO A 519 -26.01 -5.37 32.91
C PRO A 519 -26.88 -4.12 32.99
N THR A 520 -27.28 -3.56 31.86
CA THR A 520 -28.20 -2.43 31.79
C THR A 520 -29.36 -2.79 30.88
N ILE A 521 -30.57 -2.76 31.39
CA ILE A 521 -31.82 -2.95 30.65
C ILE A 521 -32.25 -1.59 30.11
N ALA A 522 -32.33 -1.44 28.80
CA ALA A 522 -32.69 -0.19 28.13
C ALA A 522 -34.15 -0.18 27.68
N SER A 523 -34.63 -1.29 27.09
CA SER A 523 -36.01 -1.42 26.61
C SER A 523 -36.47 -2.88 26.59
N TYR A 524 -37.77 -3.07 26.36
CA TYR A 524 -38.33 -4.38 26.02
C TYR A 524 -39.03 -4.32 24.67
N SER A 525 -39.16 -5.46 24.01
CA SER A 525 -39.94 -5.61 22.78
C SER A 525 -40.64 -6.97 22.73
N ILE A 526 -41.69 -7.07 21.93
CA ILE A 526 -42.29 -8.36 21.57
C ILE A 526 -41.86 -8.65 20.14
N ILE A 527 -41.10 -9.73 19.96
CA ILE A 527 -40.60 -10.15 18.65
C ILE A 527 -41.30 -11.43 18.21
N GLU A 528 -41.34 -11.68 16.92
CA GLU A 528 -41.91 -12.91 16.35
C GLU A 528 -40.81 -13.73 15.69
N ILE A 529 -40.64 -14.97 16.13
CA ILE A 529 -39.67 -15.93 15.57
C ILE A 529 -40.46 -17.17 15.18
N SER A 530 -40.46 -17.50 13.90
CA SER A 530 -41.17 -18.68 13.35
C SER A 530 -42.65 -18.75 13.74
N GLY A 531 -43.36 -17.60 13.73
CA GLY A 531 -44.78 -17.50 14.05
C GLY A 531 -45.11 -17.45 15.55
N SER A 532 -44.11 -17.60 16.43
CA SER A 532 -44.29 -17.51 17.89
C SER A 532 -43.81 -16.16 18.40
N LYS A 533 -44.57 -15.55 19.31
CA LYS A 533 -44.21 -14.27 19.95
C LYS A 533 -43.36 -14.51 21.19
N TYR A 534 -42.29 -13.75 21.33
CA TYR A 534 -41.34 -13.82 22.44
C TYR A 534 -41.14 -12.44 23.06
N PHE A 535 -41.00 -12.42 24.38
CA PHE A 535 -40.57 -11.24 25.12
C PHE A 535 -39.06 -11.09 24.97
N ALA A 536 -38.59 -9.98 24.40
CA ALA A 536 -37.18 -9.67 24.25
C ALA A 536 -36.80 -8.45 25.09
N ILE A 537 -35.57 -8.45 25.58
CA ILE A 537 -34.98 -7.34 26.33
C ILE A 537 -33.74 -6.87 25.59
N ASP A 538 -33.63 -5.56 25.41
CA ASP A 538 -32.51 -4.90 24.78
C ASP A 538 -31.72 -4.10 25.83
N GLY A 539 -30.39 -4.11 25.70
CA GLY A 539 -29.49 -3.52 26.67
C GLY A 539 -28.02 -3.87 26.45
N ASN A 540 -27.21 -3.68 27.48
CA ASN A 540 -25.77 -3.96 27.47
C ASN A 540 -25.38 -4.80 28.69
N GLY A 541 -24.19 -5.42 28.66
CA GLY A 541 -23.64 -6.15 29.82
C GLY A 541 -24.36 -7.47 30.15
N PHE A 542 -25.05 -8.06 29.18
CA PHE A 542 -25.68 -9.37 29.31
C PHE A 542 -24.66 -10.50 29.12
N ASP A 543 -24.95 -11.69 29.67
CA ASP A 543 -24.13 -12.89 29.51
C ASP A 543 -24.26 -13.44 28.07
N THR A 544 -23.14 -13.52 27.35
CA THR A 544 -23.06 -14.02 25.97
C THR A 544 -22.89 -15.54 25.92
N ASN A 545 -22.52 -16.17 27.03
CA ASN A 545 -22.13 -17.58 27.09
C ASN A 545 -23.17 -18.44 27.83
N ASN A 546 -23.92 -17.86 28.78
CA ASN A 546 -24.98 -18.54 29.50
C ASN A 546 -26.34 -17.82 29.41
N ALA A 547 -27.40 -18.51 29.84
CA ALA A 547 -28.73 -17.93 29.96
C ALA A 547 -28.75 -16.77 30.95
N ASN A 548 -29.49 -15.72 30.62
CA ASN A 548 -29.65 -14.54 31.47
C ASN A 548 -30.90 -14.70 32.34
N VAL A 549 -30.78 -14.46 33.65
CA VAL A 549 -31.90 -14.64 34.60
C VAL A 549 -32.50 -13.29 34.97
N VAL A 550 -33.77 -13.07 34.61
CA VAL A 550 -34.50 -11.82 34.86
C VAL A 550 -35.51 -12.02 35.99
N LEU A 551 -35.45 -11.12 36.97
CA LEU A 551 -36.30 -11.05 38.14
C LEU A 551 -37.42 -10.04 37.91
N PHE A 552 -38.65 -10.47 38.10
CA PHE A 552 -39.84 -9.63 38.08
C PHE A 552 -40.25 -9.24 39.51
N ASN A 553 -40.92 -8.10 39.67
CA ASN A 553 -41.43 -7.61 40.96
C ASN A 553 -42.41 -8.55 41.68
N ASN A 554 -43.03 -9.50 40.98
CA ASN A 554 -43.88 -10.54 41.58
C ASN A 554 -43.08 -11.72 42.18
N GLY A 555 -41.74 -11.65 42.18
CA GLY A 555 -40.84 -12.69 42.67
C GLY A 555 -40.55 -13.79 41.65
N GLN A 556 -41.10 -13.73 40.43
CA GLN A 556 -40.78 -14.67 39.37
C GLN A 556 -39.38 -14.43 38.81
N SER A 557 -38.67 -15.53 38.54
CA SER A 557 -37.34 -15.55 37.94
C SER A 557 -37.41 -16.32 36.62
N ILE A 558 -37.06 -15.68 35.51
CA ILE A 558 -37.25 -16.24 34.16
C ILE A 558 -35.93 -16.29 33.42
N ASN A 559 -35.67 -17.41 32.73
CA ASN A 559 -34.49 -17.60 31.89
C ASN A 559 -34.71 -17.03 30.49
N PHE A 560 -33.80 -16.15 30.10
CA PHE A 560 -33.64 -15.63 28.76
C PHE A 560 -32.44 -16.29 28.10
N SER A 561 -32.39 -16.22 26.76
CA SER A 561 -31.28 -16.72 25.96
C SER A 561 -29.93 -16.11 26.37
N THR A 562 -28.86 -16.66 25.80
CA THR A 562 -27.59 -15.94 25.70
C THR A 562 -27.79 -14.63 24.93
N ALA A 563 -26.94 -13.65 25.24
CA ALA A 563 -26.97 -12.37 24.60
C ALA A 563 -26.40 -12.42 23.18
N SER A 564 -27.10 -11.79 22.25
CA SER A 564 -26.62 -11.54 20.89
C SER A 564 -26.93 -10.09 20.52
N ASN A 565 -25.88 -9.32 20.18
CA ASN A 565 -26.00 -7.89 19.82
C ASN A 565 -26.79 -7.05 20.85
N GLY A 566 -26.52 -7.25 22.14
CA GLY A 566 -27.23 -6.51 23.20
C GLY A 566 -28.68 -6.94 23.43
N ARG A 567 -29.12 -8.06 22.85
CA ARG A 567 -30.48 -8.60 23.01
C ARG A 567 -30.49 -9.97 23.66
N ILE A 568 -31.46 -10.19 24.54
CA ILE A 568 -31.80 -11.50 25.11
C ILE A 568 -33.28 -11.78 24.88
N VAL A 569 -33.64 -13.05 24.64
CA VAL A 569 -35.01 -13.46 24.29
C VAL A 569 -35.51 -14.47 25.32
N CYS A 570 -36.71 -14.25 25.86
CA CYS A 570 -37.34 -15.15 26.82
C CYS A 570 -37.52 -16.54 26.19
N THR A 571 -37.03 -17.58 26.86
CA THR A 571 -37.14 -18.96 26.36
C THR A 571 -38.48 -19.61 26.69
N SER A 572 -39.24 -19.04 27.65
CA SER A 572 -40.60 -19.48 28.00
C SER A 572 -41.63 -18.76 27.13
N ILE A 573 -42.46 -19.55 26.43
CA ILE A 573 -43.57 -19.04 25.59
C ILE A 573 -44.71 -18.50 26.47
N ASP A 574 -44.86 -19.03 27.69
CA ASP A 574 -46.00 -18.72 28.56
C ASP A 574 -45.91 -17.34 29.22
N LEU A 575 -44.74 -16.69 29.26
CA LEU A 575 -44.55 -15.40 29.92
C LEU A 575 -45.57 -14.35 29.43
N LEU A 576 -45.78 -14.25 28.12
CA LEU A 576 -46.70 -13.26 27.54
C LEU A 576 -48.16 -13.48 27.99
N SER A 577 -48.56 -14.71 28.31
CA SER A 577 -49.90 -15.03 28.81
C SER A 577 -50.10 -14.65 30.28
N GLN A 578 -49.01 -14.44 31.03
CA GLN A 578 -49.02 -14.06 32.43
C GLN A 578 -48.97 -12.54 32.63
N LEU A 579 -48.56 -11.79 31.60
CA LEU A 579 -48.50 -10.33 31.64
C LEU A 579 -49.88 -9.72 31.37
N VAL A 580 -50.33 -8.83 32.25
CA VAL A 580 -51.62 -8.13 32.14
C VAL A 580 -51.42 -6.79 31.44
N GLN A 581 -52.18 -6.54 30.38
CA GLN A 581 -52.08 -5.32 29.60
C GLN A 581 -52.34 -4.07 30.46
N GLY A 582 -51.44 -3.08 30.37
CA GLY A 582 -51.48 -1.83 31.14
C GLY A 582 -50.91 -1.93 32.56
N MET A 583 -50.53 -3.12 33.05
CA MET A 583 -49.87 -3.27 34.34
C MET A 583 -48.38 -2.90 34.25
N LYS A 584 -47.87 -2.29 35.32
CA LYS A 584 -46.44 -1.96 35.46
C LYS A 584 -45.68 -3.10 36.09
N TYR A 585 -44.56 -3.45 35.47
CA TYR A 585 -43.62 -4.45 35.93
C TYR A 585 -42.26 -3.80 36.19
N HIS A 586 -41.55 -4.29 37.20
CA HIS A 586 -40.15 -3.92 37.44
C HIS A 586 -39.28 -5.14 37.15
N LEU A 587 -38.31 -4.95 36.27
CA LEU A 587 -37.31 -5.94 35.91
C LEU A 587 -35.98 -5.57 36.54
N SER A 588 -35.29 -6.58 37.05
CA SER A 588 -33.85 -6.52 37.26
C SER A 588 -33.25 -7.86 36.85
N MET A 589 -31.94 -7.91 36.67
CA MET A 589 -31.23 -9.16 36.44
C MET A 589 -29.91 -9.14 37.18
N LYS A 590 -29.35 -10.33 37.39
CA LYS A 590 -28.03 -10.49 37.99
C LYS A 590 -27.13 -11.25 37.02
N VAL A 591 -26.09 -10.58 36.52
CA VAL A 591 -25.13 -11.14 35.55
C VAL A 591 -23.73 -11.08 36.16
N GLY A 592 -23.08 -12.23 36.33
CA GLY A 592 -21.74 -12.32 36.94
C GLY A 592 -21.65 -11.75 38.35
N GLY A 593 -22.75 -11.82 39.12
CA GLY A 593 -22.81 -11.24 40.46
C GLY A 593 -23.07 -9.72 40.49
N GLN A 594 -23.25 -9.09 39.33
CA GLN A 594 -23.60 -7.66 39.20
C GLN A 594 -25.10 -7.51 38.98
N ASP A 595 -25.71 -6.60 39.73
CA ASP A 595 -27.13 -6.27 39.56
C ASP A 595 -27.29 -5.24 38.43
N SER A 596 -28.36 -5.39 37.64
CA SER A 596 -28.74 -4.39 36.65
C SER A 596 -29.41 -3.18 37.28
N ASN A 597 -29.64 -2.13 36.50
CA ASN A 597 -30.68 -1.16 36.83
C ASN A 597 -32.05 -1.85 36.98
N VAL A 598 -32.92 -1.25 37.79
CA VAL A 598 -34.34 -1.62 37.83
C VAL A 598 -35.04 -0.93 36.67
N PHE A 599 -35.45 -1.70 35.67
CA PHE A 599 -36.20 -1.19 34.52
C PHE A 599 -37.70 -1.35 34.76
N THR A 600 -38.44 -0.24 34.70
CA THR A 600 -39.90 -0.25 34.89
C THR A 600 -40.57 -0.07 33.55
N PHE A 601 -41.50 -0.97 33.21
CA PHE A 601 -42.27 -0.87 31.98
C PHE A 601 -43.75 -1.16 32.21
N GLY A 602 -44.60 -0.55 31.40
CA GLY A 602 -46.01 -0.92 31.28
C GLY A 602 -46.16 -1.94 30.17
N TYR A 603 -46.77 -3.10 30.44
CA TYR A 603 -46.94 -4.10 29.38
C TYR A 603 -48.05 -3.70 28.40
N TYR A 604 -47.66 -3.36 27.18
CA TYR A 604 -48.57 -3.16 26.05
C TYR A 604 -48.15 -4.08 24.90
N ASN A 605 -49.11 -4.87 24.39
CA ASN A 605 -48.93 -5.69 23.20
C ASN A 605 -49.16 -4.82 21.97
N ILE A 606 -48.10 -4.20 21.47
CA ILE A 606 -48.15 -3.27 20.34
C ILE A 606 -48.07 -4.04 19.03
N THR A 607 -49.04 -3.85 18.15
CA THR A 607 -49.00 -4.35 16.78
C THR A 607 -49.38 -3.24 15.81
N VAL A 608 -48.77 -3.20 14.64
CA VAL A 608 -49.19 -2.30 13.55
C VAL A 608 -49.76 -3.12 12.41
N SER A 609 -50.99 -2.77 12.03
CA SER A 609 -51.67 -3.35 10.88
C SER A 609 -51.02 -2.84 9.60
N ASN A 610 -50.78 -3.73 8.63
CA ASN A 610 -50.19 -3.40 7.33
C ASN A 610 -48.80 -2.72 7.38
N SER A 611 -47.93 -3.16 8.29
CA SER A 611 -46.57 -2.62 8.47
C SER A 611 -45.74 -2.54 7.19
N SER A 612 -45.96 -3.43 6.22
CA SER A 612 -45.28 -3.44 4.91
C SER A 612 -45.73 -2.35 3.93
N SER A 613 -46.82 -1.64 4.21
CA SER A 613 -47.43 -0.65 3.30
C SER A 613 -47.31 0.80 3.78
N LEU A 614 -46.69 1.03 4.93
CA LEU A 614 -46.53 2.36 5.50
C LEU A 614 -45.62 3.24 4.62
N SER A 615 -46.26 4.19 3.92
CA SER A 615 -45.62 5.18 3.06
C SER A 615 -45.89 6.59 3.58
N PHE A 616 -44.83 7.37 3.63
CA PHE A 616 -44.78 8.72 4.20
C PHE A 616 -44.34 9.70 3.10
N ASN A 617 -44.74 10.96 3.21
CA ASN A 617 -44.38 12.03 2.26
C ASN A 617 -43.16 12.81 2.78
N THR A 618 -42.32 13.31 1.88
CA THR A 618 -41.14 14.12 2.23
C THR A 618 -41.51 15.46 2.88
N ASP A 619 -42.69 16.02 2.61
CA ASP A 619 -43.17 17.27 3.21
C ASP A 619 -43.53 17.15 4.70
N GLY A 620 -43.57 15.94 5.26
CA GLY A 620 -44.06 15.71 6.61
C GLY A 620 -45.60 15.71 6.70
N GLY A 621 -46.11 15.90 7.90
CA GLY A 621 -47.55 16.10 8.16
C GLY A 621 -48.17 15.04 9.07
N LEU A 622 -49.51 14.95 9.02
CA LEU A 622 -50.28 14.01 9.82
C LEU A 622 -50.39 12.66 9.12
N ILE A 623 -50.10 11.59 9.85
CA ILE A 623 -50.36 10.22 9.42
C ILE A 623 -51.05 9.44 10.53
N SER A 624 -52.03 8.62 10.14
CA SER A 624 -52.65 7.65 11.04
C SER A 624 -52.13 6.25 10.73
N ILE A 625 -51.76 5.53 11.79
CA ILE A 625 -51.24 4.17 11.77
C ILE A 625 -52.26 3.31 12.51
N ASP A 626 -52.89 2.38 11.78
CA ASP A 626 -53.83 1.43 12.37
C ASP A 626 -53.06 0.27 13.01
N GLY A 627 -53.55 -0.27 14.12
CA GLY A 627 -52.84 -1.27 14.90
C GLY A 627 -53.58 -1.71 16.15
N SER A 628 -52.84 -2.21 17.13
CA SER A 628 -53.30 -2.42 18.51
C SER A 628 -52.24 -1.81 19.41
N PHE A 629 -52.60 -0.78 20.16
CA PHE A 629 -51.63 0.00 20.96
C PHE A 629 -51.87 -0.13 22.46
N GLY A 630 -53.04 -0.64 22.87
CA GLY A 630 -53.30 -1.01 24.26
C GLY A 630 -53.50 0.12 25.26
N THR A 631 -53.41 1.38 24.83
CA THR A 631 -53.63 2.56 25.67
C THR A 631 -54.33 3.67 24.87
N THR A 632 -55.02 4.55 25.58
CA THR A 632 -55.58 5.81 25.04
C THR A 632 -54.83 7.03 25.56
N ASN A 633 -53.83 6.85 26.43
CA ASN A 633 -53.06 7.94 27.02
C ASN A 633 -51.84 8.28 26.16
N SER A 634 -51.92 9.37 25.40
CA SER A 634 -50.83 9.86 24.55
C SER A 634 -49.57 10.26 25.33
N SER A 635 -49.67 10.56 26.62
CA SER A 635 -48.49 10.90 27.45
C SER A 635 -47.55 9.72 27.68
N LEU A 636 -48.00 8.50 27.38
CA LEU A 636 -47.21 7.26 27.52
C LEU A 636 -46.47 6.88 26.23
N VAL A 637 -46.75 7.57 25.13
CA VAL A 637 -46.33 7.19 23.78
C VAL A 637 -45.22 8.14 23.31
N TYR A 638 -44.12 7.56 22.86
CA TYR A 638 -43.02 8.26 22.21
C TYR A 638 -42.80 7.65 20.83
N VAL A 639 -42.75 8.49 19.79
CA VAL A 639 -42.57 8.05 18.41
C VAL A 639 -41.44 8.83 17.77
N GLU A 640 -40.58 8.15 17.03
CA GLU A 640 -39.51 8.77 16.26
C GLU A 640 -39.27 8.06 14.93
N ILE A 641 -38.74 8.81 13.96
CA ILE A 641 -38.30 8.29 12.66
C ILE A 641 -36.81 8.55 12.57
N ASN A 642 -36.01 7.48 12.56
CA ASN A 642 -34.54 7.55 12.48
C ASN A 642 -33.92 8.52 13.52
N GLY A 643 -34.43 8.48 14.77
CA GLY A 643 -34.00 9.36 15.87
C GLY A 643 -34.64 10.75 15.88
N ILE A 644 -35.45 11.11 14.89
CA ILE A 644 -36.18 12.39 14.86
C ILE A 644 -37.55 12.19 15.52
N LYS A 645 -37.76 12.90 16.63
CA LYS A 645 -39.01 12.84 17.40
C LYS A 645 -40.23 13.30 16.57
N CYS A 646 -41.30 12.50 16.59
CA CYS A 646 -42.63 12.85 16.09
C CYS A 646 -43.53 13.34 17.23
N THR A 647 -44.57 14.12 16.92
CA THR A 647 -45.60 14.53 17.88
C THR A 647 -46.78 13.56 17.83
N VAL A 648 -47.19 13.04 18.98
CA VAL A 648 -48.38 12.16 19.10
C VAL A 648 -49.62 13.03 19.24
N GLU A 649 -50.44 13.08 18.19
CA GLU A 649 -51.64 13.92 18.14
C GLU A 649 -52.83 13.25 18.82
N SER A 650 -53.01 11.95 18.58
CA SER A 650 -54.01 11.15 19.28
C SER A 650 -53.64 9.67 19.26
N ILE A 651 -54.13 8.94 20.25
CA ILE A 651 -54.03 7.48 20.30
C ILE A 651 -55.34 6.90 20.83
N THR A 652 -55.85 5.89 20.13
CA THR A 652 -56.89 4.98 20.60
C THR A 652 -56.31 3.58 20.73
N TYR A 653 -57.10 2.62 21.23
CA TYR A 653 -56.68 1.23 21.27
C TYR A 653 -56.29 0.66 19.89
N GLU A 654 -56.87 1.19 18.80
CA GLU A 654 -56.72 0.63 17.45
C GLU A 654 -55.99 1.57 16.47
N LYS A 655 -55.71 2.82 16.85
CA LYS A 655 -55.20 3.84 15.93
C LYS A 655 -54.27 4.84 16.62
N LEU A 656 -53.11 5.08 16.03
CA LEU A 656 -52.13 6.07 16.45
C LEU A 656 -51.99 7.14 15.37
N THR A 657 -52.25 8.41 15.70
CA THR A 657 -52.04 9.54 14.77
C THR A 657 -50.85 10.36 15.24
N ILE A 658 -49.88 10.53 14.35
CA ILE A 658 -48.67 11.31 14.61
C ILE A 658 -48.52 12.44 13.59
N SER A 659 -47.88 13.52 14.01
CA SER A 659 -47.30 14.54 13.15
C SER A 659 -45.79 14.32 13.06
N TYR A 660 -45.26 14.18 11.85
CA TYR A 660 -43.82 13.99 11.61
C TYR A 660 -43.27 15.15 10.78
N PRO A 661 -42.02 15.59 11.04
CA PRO A 661 -41.42 16.69 10.29
C PRO A 661 -41.08 16.27 8.86
N SER A 662 -40.89 17.26 7.99
CA SER A 662 -40.36 17.05 6.65
C SER A 662 -39.01 16.30 6.70
N SER A 663 -38.80 15.35 5.79
CA SER A 663 -37.61 14.51 5.72
C SER A 663 -37.20 14.24 4.27
N ILE A 664 -35.98 13.75 4.07
CA ILE A 664 -35.52 13.30 2.74
C ILE A 664 -36.17 11.96 2.37
N SER A 665 -36.25 11.66 1.08
CA SER A 665 -36.73 10.37 0.60
C SER A 665 -35.73 9.24 0.92
N GLY A 666 -36.24 8.07 1.25
CA GLY A 666 -35.40 6.94 1.68
C GLY A 666 -36.14 5.86 2.47
N ASN A 667 -35.39 4.85 2.90
CA ASN A 667 -35.85 3.82 3.81
C ASN A 667 -35.42 4.19 5.23
N PHE A 668 -36.38 4.22 6.14
CA PHE A 668 -36.16 4.61 7.53
C PHE A 668 -36.78 3.61 8.48
N ILE A 669 -36.46 3.71 9.77
CA ILE A 669 -37.11 2.96 10.83
C ILE A 669 -38.01 3.91 11.62
N LEU A 670 -39.30 3.57 11.69
CA LEU A 670 -40.25 4.14 12.63
C LEU A 670 -40.16 3.36 13.94
N SER A 671 -39.80 4.06 15.02
CA SER A 671 -39.77 3.50 16.38
C SER A 671 -40.97 4.01 17.17
N ILE A 672 -41.81 3.10 17.65
CA ILE A 672 -42.93 3.39 18.55
C ILE A 672 -42.57 2.83 19.92
N ASN A 673 -42.60 3.66 20.96
CA ASN A 673 -42.34 3.29 22.34
C ASN A 673 -43.56 3.62 23.22
N ILE A 674 -44.13 2.63 23.92
CA ILE A 674 -45.21 2.83 24.90
C ILE A 674 -44.77 2.29 26.26
N GLU A 675 -44.54 3.19 27.23
CA GLU A 675 -43.97 2.89 28.57
C GLU A 675 -42.80 1.87 28.56
N GLY A 676 -41.85 2.04 27.65
CA GLY A 676 -40.66 1.19 27.53
C GLY A 676 -40.78 0.04 26.52
N GLY A 677 -41.98 -0.22 25.99
CA GLY A 677 -42.25 -1.22 24.97
C GLY A 677 -41.98 -0.68 23.58
N GLN A 678 -40.92 -1.18 22.94
CA GLN A 678 -40.44 -0.69 21.66
C GLN A 678 -40.89 -1.59 20.50
N LEU A 679 -41.42 -0.98 19.45
CA LEU A 679 -41.72 -1.58 18.16
C LEU A 679 -41.01 -0.79 17.06
N SER A 680 -40.17 -1.46 16.27
CA SER A 680 -39.44 -0.87 15.15
C SER A 680 -39.98 -1.40 13.83
N ILE A 681 -40.37 -0.49 12.93
CA ILE A 681 -41.01 -0.82 11.65
C ILE A 681 -40.25 -0.15 10.51
N PRO A 682 -39.81 -0.90 9.48
CA PRO A 682 -39.27 -0.28 8.28
C PRO A 682 -40.37 0.48 7.54
N ILE A 683 -40.11 1.75 7.23
CA ILE A 683 -41.00 2.62 6.46
C ILE A 683 -40.28 3.19 5.25
N LYS A 684 -41.05 3.61 4.24
CA LYS A 684 -40.53 4.34 3.09
C LYS A 684 -41.07 5.76 3.09
N ILE A 685 -40.17 6.73 3.06
CA ILE A 685 -40.50 8.14 2.80
C ILE A 685 -40.22 8.39 1.31
N SER A 686 -41.23 8.82 0.57
CA SER A 686 -41.13 9.16 -0.85
C SER A 686 -41.67 10.56 -1.10
N ASP A 687 -41.18 11.20 -2.16
CA ASP A 687 -41.77 12.45 -2.61
C ASP A 687 -43.25 12.22 -2.92
N ALA A 688 -44.11 13.14 -2.47
CA ALA A 688 -45.54 13.05 -2.70
C ALA A 688 -45.75 12.82 -4.20
N ASN A 689 -46.31 11.64 -4.52
CA ASN A 689 -46.48 11.22 -5.91
C ASN A 689 -47.21 12.34 -6.64
N THR A 690 -46.53 13.00 -7.58
CA THR A 690 -47.07 14.03 -8.47
C THR A 690 -47.96 13.38 -9.54
N SER A 691 -48.76 12.39 -9.14
CA SER A 691 -49.69 11.65 -9.98
C SER A 691 -51.08 12.21 -9.77
N GLY A 692 -51.34 13.32 -10.48
CA GLY A 692 -52.62 13.99 -10.57
C GLY A 692 -52.74 14.66 -11.94
N SER A 693 -53.20 13.87 -12.91
CA SER A 693 -53.53 14.26 -14.27
C SER A 693 -54.35 15.55 -14.33
N VAL A 694 -53.86 16.54 -15.09
CA VAL A 694 -54.62 17.72 -15.49
C VAL A 694 -55.83 17.25 -16.30
N THR A 695 -57.01 17.31 -15.70
CA THR A 695 -58.28 17.15 -16.43
C THR A 695 -59.00 18.49 -16.42
N SER A 696 -58.99 19.13 -17.57
CA SER A 696 -59.74 20.35 -17.87
C SER A 696 -61.23 20.04 -18.00
N SER A 697 -62.07 20.67 -17.16
CA SER A 697 -63.46 20.95 -17.53
C SER A 697 -63.95 22.22 -16.85
N SER A 698 -64.65 23.00 -17.65
CA SER A 698 -65.12 24.36 -17.44
C SER A 698 -66.55 24.44 -16.88
N SER A 699 -66.90 25.60 -16.32
CA SER A 699 -68.23 26.11 -15.92
C SER A 699 -68.74 25.63 -14.54
N THR A 700 -69.37 26.42 -13.67
CA THR A 700 -69.91 27.80 -13.74
C THR A 700 -70.06 28.37 -12.31
N THR A 701 -69.89 29.69 -12.20
CA THR A 701 -70.27 30.63 -11.12
C THR A 701 -71.29 30.20 -10.05
N THR A 702 -71.02 30.51 -8.77
CA THR A 702 -71.81 31.50 -8.00
C THR A 702 -70.96 32.13 -6.89
N SER A 703 -70.98 33.45 -6.85
CA SER A 703 -70.33 34.38 -5.93
C SER A 703 -71.02 34.49 -4.57
N THR A 704 -70.24 34.65 -3.48
CA THR A 704 -70.52 35.72 -2.51
C THR A 704 -69.24 36.16 -1.79
N SER A 705 -69.15 37.47 -1.64
CA SER A 705 -68.01 38.33 -1.37
C SER A 705 -67.97 38.86 0.07
N SER A 706 -66.77 39.05 0.63
CA SER A 706 -66.32 40.19 1.47
C SER A 706 -65.09 39.76 2.29
N SER A 707 -64.02 40.51 2.53
CA SER A 707 -63.52 41.81 2.06
C SER A 707 -62.10 41.97 2.65
N THR A 708 -61.14 42.32 1.79
CA THR A 708 -60.04 43.28 1.99
C THR A 708 -59.57 43.66 3.41
N THR A 709 -58.26 43.48 3.68
CA THR A 709 -57.38 44.63 3.96
C THR A 709 -55.90 44.33 3.65
N THR A 710 -55.32 45.23 2.88
CA THR A 710 -53.93 45.40 2.45
C THR A 710 -53.15 46.23 3.47
N THR A 711 -51.87 45.92 3.71
CA THR A 711 -50.76 46.87 3.96
C THR A 711 -49.45 46.07 4.05
N THR A 712 -48.60 46.06 3.01
CA THR A 712 -47.43 46.94 2.77
C THR A 712 -46.24 46.76 3.71
N SER A 713 -45.13 46.40 3.05
CA SER A 713 -43.73 46.39 3.44
C SER A 713 -43.21 47.67 4.10
N THR A 714 -42.22 47.51 4.98
CA THR A 714 -41.16 48.52 5.20
C THR A 714 -39.83 47.86 5.58
N ASN A 715 -38.81 48.20 4.80
CA ASN A 715 -37.38 48.05 5.06
C ASN A 715 -36.93 48.86 6.29
N SER A 716 -35.85 48.44 6.97
CA SER A 716 -34.81 49.33 7.53
C SER A 716 -33.69 48.58 8.28
N PRO A 717 -32.50 49.19 8.50
CA PRO A 717 -31.23 48.65 8.02
C PRO A 717 -30.14 48.48 9.10
N THR A 718 -28.95 48.10 8.64
CA THR A 718 -27.65 47.96 9.31
C THR A 718 -27.26 49.08 10.29
N THR A 719 -26.60 48.69 11.39
CA THR A 719 -25.58 49.50 12.07
C THR A 719 -24.54 48.62 12.75
N SER A 720 -23.31 49.12 12.78
CA SER A 720 -22.06 48.45 13.10
C SER A 720 -21.59 48.67 14.55
N THR A 721 -20.61 47.85 14.96
CA THR A 721 -19.52 48.07 15.94
C THR A 721 -19.86 48.23 17.43
N ASN A 722 -19.48 47.24 18.26
CA ASN A 722 -18.32 47.39 19.15
C ASN A 722 -17.87 46.09 19.85
N SER A 723 -16.54 45.95 19.86
CA SER A 723 -15.62 45.23 20.76
C SER A 723 -16.13 44.49 22.01
N GLY A 724 -15.55 43.31 22.26
CA GLY A 724 -15.17 42.92 23.63
C GLY A 724 -15.33 41.44 23.97
N ASN A 725 -14.17 40.78 24.16
CA ASN A 725 -13.93 39.53 24.91
C ASN A 725 -14.17 38.19 24.21
N GLU A 726 -13.07 37.68 23.64
CA GLU A 726 -12.76 36.24 23.61
C GLU A 726 -12.64 35.67 25.03
N PRO A 727 -13.08 34.42 25.21
CA PRO A 727 -12.16 33.45 25.79
C PRO A 727 -12.06 32.17 24.96
N ASN A 728 -10.82 31.70 24.85
CA ASN A 728 -10.34 30.45 24.26
C ASN A 728 -10.79 29.20 25.08
N PRO A 729 -10.56 27.95 24.65
CA PRO A 729 -11.62 26.98 24.44
C PRO A 729 -11.50 25.71 25.30
N SER A 730 -12.62 25.05 25.54
CA SER A 730 -12.74 23.65 26.01
C SER A 730 -14.18 23.24 25.64
N SER A 731 -14.53 22.04 25.18
CA SER A 731 -13.95 20.71 25.32
C SER A 731 -14.66 19.76 24.34
N SER A 732 -13.98 18.65 24.03
CA SER A 732 -14.54 17.36 23.60
C SER A 732 -15.46 17.32 22.36
N SER A 733 -14.84 17.16 21.19
CA SER A 733 -15.46 16.43 20.08
C SER A 733 -15.50 14.93 20.41
N ILE A 734 -16.62 14.45 20.92
CA ILE A 734 -16.92 13.02 20.95
C ILE A 734 -17.19 12.61 19.50
N LEU A 735 -16.23 11.89 18.90
CA LEU A 735 -16.45 11.16 17.66
C LEU A 735 -17.47 10.03 17.96
N SER A 736 -18.74 10.23 17.63
CA SER A 736 -19.69 9.13 17.58
C SER A 736 -19.43 8.33 16.30
N ILE A 737 -18.65 7.25 16.42
CA ILE A 737 -18.57 6.23 15.36
C ILE A 737 -19.82 5.36 15.50
N SER A 738 -20.85 5.65 14.70
CA SER A 738 -22.00 4.78 14.53
C SER A 738 -21.57 3.54 13.74
N PHE A 739 -21.36 2.42 14.43
CA PHE A 739 -21.20 1.12 13.79
C PHE A 739 -22.57 0.67 13.26
N TYR A 740 -22.83 0.90 11.97
CA TYR A 740 -23.83 0.14 11.24
C TYR A 740 -23.22 -1.21 10.83
N LEU A 741 -23.52 -2.28 11.58
CA LEU A 741 -23.29 -3.64 11.12
C LEU A 741 -24.47 -4.10 10.26
N LEU A 742 -24.19 -4.38 8.98
CA LEU A 742 -25.04 -5.22 8.16
C LEU A 742 -25.07 -6.64 8.76
N THR A 743 -26.18 -7.03 9.37
CA THR A 743 -26.48 -8.42 9.70
C THR A 743 -27.03 -9.13 8.45
N LEU A 744 -26.15 -9.86 7.75
CA LEU A 744 -26.58 -10.89 6.81
C LEU A 744 -26.86 -12.17 7.61
N VAL A 745 -28.06 -12.72 7.39
CA VAL A 745 -28.58 -13.93 8.02
C VAL A 745 -27.65 -15.13 7.80
N SER A 746 -27.20 -15.74 8.89
CA SER A 746 -26.66 -17.11 8.92
C SER A 746 -27.26 -17.88 10.10
N PHE A 747 -28.54 -18.24 9.96
CA PHE A 747 -29.10 -19.41 10.62
C PHE A 747 -29.17 -20.53 9.58
N ILE A 748 -28.32 -21.55 9.70
CA ILE A 748 -28.55 -22.96 9.34
C ILE A 748 -27.26 -23.74 9.69
N SER A 749 -27.45 -24.92 10.27
CA SER A 749 -26.50 -25.98 10.63
C SER A 749 -25.79 -25.85 11.98
N ILE A 750 -26.34 -26.54 13.00
CA ILE A 750 -25.68 -27.69 13.64
C ILE A 750 -26.82 -28.65 14.04
N ASN A 751 -26.91 -29.76 13.31
CA ASN A 751 -27.51 -31.00 13.77
C ASN A 751 -26.41 -32.06 13.65
N SER A 752 -26.27 -32.89 14.69
CA SER A 752 -25.43 -34.09 14.80
C SER A 752 -24.01 -33.90 15.37
N CYS A 753 -23.93 -33.85 16.70
CA CYS A 753 -23.21 -34.87 17.48
C CYS A 753 -24.17 -35.38 18.55
#